data_AF-A0AAE3ZK04-F1
#
_entry.id   AF-A0AAE3ZK04-F1
#
_cell.length_a   1.000
_cell.length_b   1.000
_cell.length_c   1.000
_cell.angle_alpha   90.00
_cell.angle_beta   90.00
_cell.angle_gamma   90.00
#
_symmetry.space_group_name_H-M   'P 1'
#
loop_
_entity.id
_entity.type
_entity.pdbx_description
1 polymer ?
#
loop_
_entity_poly.entity_id
_entity_poly.type
_entity_poly.pdbx_seq_one_letter_code
_entity_poly.pdbx_strand_id
1 'polypeptide(L)'
;MPRPPLRPFLLAALLILSIFVVPPGAASAAPATVHGLKGEYFRMSAPGARDFAEPGGVLLDPNIDLPGLAGTFESLTGRTEHTTARWTGRLTAPATGDYTFYLTGDNGFRFFLDGQPVIDHWVGDWDVEQTSAPVRLTAGETHDVRIEMFQDIGGANLYLRWSGAGLSKQIVPESAFTPPDGFQVFPVTFAVAKDGRTLTADFEKRVESAPSAASLKVEVDTVPMPVSAVSARGNRLTVTLAEKVLKDQRVRVTYDGKGGLVVGGETVPLVIRSSANASTQRLTTPWGDKVDRNKPLPEYPRPQLIRKDWLNLNGPWEFADAEAGEAPVFGKRLDERIIVPYPVESLLSGIERREDHMFYRKLVTVPRDWSGKRIKLNFGAVDYQARVWVNGTPVAEHTGGYTAFTADITDALRGRGPQEIIVGVTDTTGNDQPKGKQSLNPGGIVYTPSSGIWQTVWMEPVATTAISDLVTTPDVANSALTVTVVASTNAPVTATALDKQGRRVGTVTGTANTPLTLKISNPRLWSPDDPYLYDLDVTLTQGRGTDRVRGYFGMRQIEVSTVGGFPKLVLNGKPVFSLATLDQGFFPDGLYTAPTDEALRFDLEETKRLGFNAVRKHIKVEPARWYRHADELGLLVWQDFVSATIRTTAGQEAFLHQGREMMSQFHNFPSIIGWVVFNEGWGEWDRTATGQIADQVKAADPSRIVNAHSGVNCCDSKGDSGRGDVIDHHDYNNTDPAFPDATRVAMDGEHGGFTLRTPGHMWPGAPTVIYSGVADKAALTAKYVDNTDRFYLEAAGAELSGSVYTQITDLENELNGLWTYDRRDLKVDAAAVRAINQKVIAAGAGAGEDATFPGRGDWTLDENTGTTARDSSGGTADLTLTGDTRWVPGVSGSGLAFDGDGDAAETAGPVLDTSGSYTVAAWVSLDELPGNYASAISQDGRRTESPFYLQYGQGAFAFSTPGGNRARHVVTPDIDRWYHLAGVRDGNQIHLYVDGVRVAGTTAGPVVVSTGSLALGRAKYAGNETDWWSGAIDDVHAYDRALTDAEVAALVTTARR
;
A
#
# COMPACT_ATOMS: atom_id res chain seq x y z
N MET A 1 -57.77 0.50 45.42
CA MET A 1 -58.31 1.36 46.49
C MET A 1 -57.59 2.71 46.46
N PRO A 2 -58.25 3.83 46.84
CA PRO A 2 -58.17 5.10 46.10
C PRO A 2 -57.43 6.25 46.82
N ARG A 3 -56.97 7.24 46.01
CA ARG A 3 -56.92 8.74 46.14
C ARG A 3 -56.38 9.38 47.46
N PRO A 4 -55.87 10.65 47.51
CA PRO A 4 -56.33 11.88 46.81
C PRO A 4 -55.18 12.91 46.51
N PRO A 5 -55.39 14.25 46.37
CA PRO A 5 -56.13 14.96 45.31
C PRO A 5 -55.41 16.21 44.67
N LEU A 6 -55.86 16.54 43.45
CA LEU A 6 -56.27 17.84 42.83
C LEU A 6 -55.56 19.21 43.13
N ARG A 7 -55.01 19.77 42.03
CA ARG A 7 -55.04 21.16 41.45
C ARG A 7 -56.17 22.11 41.95
N PRO A 8 -56.11 23.48 41.85
CA PRO A 8 -56.14 24.20 40.54
C PRO A 8 -55.65 25.68 40.43
N PHE A 9 -55.94 26.20 39.23
CA PHE A 9 -55.64 27.41 38.45
C PHE A 9 -56.06 28.82 38.96
N LEU A 10 -55.19 29.81 38.67
CA LEU A 10 -55.33 31.11 37.94
C LEU A 10 -56.44 32.18 38.19
N LEU A 11 -56.01 33.44 37.89
CA LEU A 11 -56.67 34.78 37.75
C LEU A 11 -56.73 35.68 39.01
N ALA A 12 -56.64 37.02 39.00
CA ALA A 12 -56.06 38.11 38.16
C ALA A 12 -56.42 39.48 38.84
N ALA A 13 -55.70 40.57 38.48
CA ALA A 13 -56.06 42.04 38.55
C ALA A 13 -55.90 42.82 39.90
N LEU A 14 -55.53 44.13 40.02
CA LEU A 14 -55.06 45.25 39.15
C LEU A 14 -54.62 46.50 40.00
N LEU A 15 -53.69 47.34 39.48
CA LEU A 15 -53.46 48.82 39.64
C LEU A 15 -53.00 49.44 41.02
N ILE A 16 -52.02 50.37 41.16
CA ILE A 16 -51.86 51.75 40.59
C ILE A 16 -50.37 52.25 40.57
N LEU A 17 -50.06 53.04 39.53
CA LEU A 17 -48.96 54.00 39.20
C LEU A 17 -47.78 54.31 40.15
N SER A 18 -46.57 54.40 39.56
CA SER A 18 -45.56 55.45 39.82
C SER A 18 -44.60 55.62 38.62
N ILE A 19 -44.11 56.85 38.46
CA ILE A 19 -43.53 57.47 37.26
C ILE A 19 -42.08 57.05 36.97
N PHE A 20 -41.72 57.10 35.68
CA PHE A 20 -40.45 56.81 35.03
C PHE A 20 -39.21 57.49 35.61
N VAL A 21 -38.17 56.69 35.88
CA VAL A 21 -36.75 57.03 35.70
C VAL A 21 -36.11 55.87 34.95
N VAL A 22 -35.51 56.17 33.79
CA VAL A 22 -34.85 55.21 32.89
C VAL A 22 -33.54 54.71 33.52
N PRO A 23 -33.33 53.39 33.67
CA PRO A 23 -31.99 52.82 33.84
C PRO A 23 -31.35 52.56 32.46
N PRO A 24 -30.01 52.66 32.36
CA PRO A 24 -29.30 52.78 31.10
C PRO A 24 -29.42 51.53 30.24
N GLY A 25 -29.47 51.76 28.92
CA GLY A 25 -29.63 50.74 27.90
C GLY A 25 -28.63 49.60 28.05
N ALA A 26 -29.07 48.41 27.64
CA ALA A 26 -28.23 47.26 27.44
C ALA A 26 -26.97 47.70 26.69
N ALA A 27 -25.81 47.54 27.35
CA ALA A 27 -24.52 47.73 26.72
C ALA A 27 -24.52 46.89 25.44
N SER A 28 -24.33 47.54 24.30
CA SER A 28 -23.88 46.89 23.07
C SER A 28 -22.78 45.93 23.46
N ALA A 29 -22.92 44.65 23.12
CA ALA A 29 -21.78 43.75 23.13
C ALA A 29 -20.64 44.46 22.38
N ALA A 30 -19.44 44.48 22.97
CA ALA A 30 -18.27 44.96 22.26
C ALA A 30 -18.19 44.20 20.92
N PRO A 31 -17.85 44.86 19.80
CA PRO A 31 -17.69 44.18 18.53
C PRO A 31 -16.73 43.01 18.74
N ALA A 32 -17.10 41.82 18.25
CA ALA A 32 -16.23 40.65 18.33
C ALA A 32 -14.90 40.99 17.65
N THR A 33 -13.79 40.82 18.37
CA THR A 33 -12.45 41.04 17.82
C THR A 33 -12.25 40.11 16.63
N VAL A 34 -11.95 40.67 15.46
CA VAL A 34 -11.61 39.89 14.26
C VAL A 34 -10.19 39.36 14.44
N HIS A 35 -10.04 38.03 14.36
CA HIS A 35 -8.76 37.35 14.47
C HIS A 35 -8.19 36.97 13.10
N GLY A 36 -6.88 36.71 13.04
CA GLY A 36 -6.17 36.30 11.83
C GLY A 36 -5.23 37.35 11.23
N LEU A 37 -4.68 37.03 10.06
CA LEU A 37 -3.68 37.80 9.34
C LEU A 37 -4.22 38.21 7.96
N LYS A 38 -3.81 39.39 7.49
CA LYS A 38 -4.01 39.80 6.10
C LYS A 38 -3.05 39.03 5.21
N GLY A 39 -3.56 38.05 4.46
CA GLY A 39 -2.82 37.30 3.44
C GLY A 39 -2.92 38.01 2.08
N GLU A 40 -1.77 38.32 1.49
CA GLU A 40 -1.60 38.93 0.17
C GLU A 40 -0.90 37.92 -0.74
N TYR A 41 -1.48 37.67 -1.92
CA TYR A 41 -1.04 36.61 -2.83
C TYR A 41 -0.64 37.21 -4.18
N PHE A 42 0.46 36.73 -4.75
CA PHE A 42 1.09 37.34 -5.91
C PHE A 42 1.56 36.27 -6.91
N ARG A 43 1.66 36.64 -8.19
CA ARG A 43 2.47 35.93 -9.17
C ARG A 43 3.88 36.51 -9.19
N MET A 44 4.87 35.64 -9.34
CA MET A 44 6.24 36.05 -9.63
C MET A 44 6.33 36.71 -11.00
N SER A 45 7.31 37.60 -11.19
CA SER A 45 7.57 38.22 -12.50
C SER A 45 8.10 37.23 -13.54
N ALA A 46 8.77 36.17 -13.09
CA ALA A 46 9.24 35.04 -13.89
C ALA A 46 9.43 33.79 -12.99
N PRO A 47 9.47 32.57 -13.56
CA PRO A 47 9.84 31.36 -12.82
C PRO A 47 11.14 31.54 -12.03
N GLY A 48 11.12 31.23 -10.72
CA GLY A 48 12.28 31.38 -9.83
C GLY A 48 12.63 32.81 -9.42
N ALA A 49 11.88 33.84 -9.84
CA ALA A 49 12.15 35.23 -9.44
C ALA A 49 11.89 35.49 -7.95
N ARG A 50 10.96 34.73 -7.34
CA ARG A 50 10.62 34.75 -5.90
C ARG A 50 10.32 36.16 -5.38
N ASP A 51 9.74 36.98 -6.25
CA ASP A 51 9.33 38.35 -5.98
C ASP A 51 7.81 38.46 -5.81
N PHE A 52 7.37 39.60 -5.28
CA PHE A 52 5.95 39.92 -5.05
C PHE A 52 5.43 40.83 -6.16
N ALA A 53 5.63 40.42 -7.42
CA ALA A 53 5.52 41.30 -8.58
C ALA A 53 4.07 41.66 -8.95
N GLU A 54 3.23 40.66 -9.18
CA GLU A 54 1.87 40.87 -9.68
C GLU A 54 0.84 40.49 -8.62
N PRO A 55 0.10 41.44 -8.04
CA PRO A 55 -0.91 41.14 -7.03
C PRO A 55 -2.05 40.32 -7.65
N GLY A 56 -2.37 39.17 -7.03
CA GLY A 56 -3.53 38.35 -7.38
C GLY A 56 -4.73 38.65 -6.50
N GLY A 57 -4.55 38.64 -5.18
CA GLY A 57 -5.66 38.91 -4.26
C GLY A 57 -5.26 39.04 -2.79
N VAL A 58 -6.24 39.43 -1.97
CA VAL A 58 -6.09 39.63 -0.52
C VAL A 58 -7.22 38.93 0.21
N LEU A 59 -6.92 38.22 1.29
CA LEU A 59 -7.91 37.57 2.16
C LEU A 59 -7.48 37.59 3.64
N LEU A 60 -8.40 37.17 4.51
CA LEU A 60 -8.13 36.95 5.92
C LEU A 60 -7.81 35.47 6.11
N ASP A 61 -6.58 35.16 6.49
CA ASP A 61 -6.19 33.83 6.94
C ASP A 61 -6.26 33.77 8.47
N PRO A 62 -6.96 32.79 9.07
CA PRO A 62 -7.13 32.74 10.52
C PRO A 62 -5.81 32.53 11.27
N ASN A 63 -4.91 31.73 10.71
CA ASN A 63 -3.58 31.45 11.23
C ASN A 63 -2.69 30.91 10.11
N ILE A 64 -1.44 30.57 10.44
CA ILE A 64 -0.52 29.86 9.55
C ILE A 64 -0.52 28.37 9.92
N ASP A 65 -1.67 27.73 9.71
CA ASP A 65 -1.84 26.28 9.66
C ASP A 65 -2.42 25.92 8.28
N LEU A 66 -1.56 25.97 7.27
CA LEU A 66 -1.95 25.98 5.87
C LEU A 66 -1.40 24.71 5.21
N PRO A 67 -2.10 23.57 5.32
CA PRO A 67 -1.63 22.29 4.77
C PRO A 67 -1.67 22.20 3.25
N GLY A 68 -2.35 23.16 2.61
CA GLY A 68 -2.49 23.24 1.16
C GLY A 68 -2.86 24.67 0.75
N LEU A 69 -2.06 25.26 -0.14
CA LEU A 69 -2.24 26.62 -0.66
C LEU A 69 -2.44 26.66 -2.18
N ALA A 70 -2.19 25.57 -2.90
CA ALA A 70 -2.35 25.54 -4.36
C ALA A 70 -3.75 26.01 -4.81
N GLY A 71 -4.81 25.54 -4.15
CA GLY A 71 -6.18 25.99 -4.45
C GLY A 71 -6.43 27.47 -4.17
N THR A 72 -5.76 28.04 -3.16
CA THR A 72 -5.81 29.47 -2.85
C THR A 72 -5.06 30.28 -3.90
N PHE A 73 -3.85 29.86 -4.28
CA PHE A 73 -3.07 30.49 -5.34
C PHE A 73 -3.83 30.44 -6.67
N GLU A 74 -4.42 29.31 -7.04
CA GLU A 74 -5.23 29.20 -8.26
C GLU A 74 -6.40 30.18 -8.23
N SER A 75 -7.13 30.23 -7.11
CA SER A 75 -8.33 31.08 -6.99
C SER A 75 -8.01 32.58 -7.06
N LEU A 76 -6.85 33.00 -6.56
CA LEU A 76 -6.48 34.43 -6.46
C LEU A 76 -5.58 34.90 -7.59
N THR A 77 -4.69 34.04 -8.07
CA THR A 77 -3.64 34.39 -9.02
C THR A 77 -3.86 33.77 -10.40
N GLY A 78 -4.73 32.74 -10.50
CA GLY A 78 -4.98 31.96 -11.70
C GLY A 78 -3.87 30.96 -12.05
N ARG A 79 -2.98 30.66 -11.08
CA ARG A 79 -1.90 29.67 -11.18
C ARG A 79 -1.62 29.05 -9.82
N THR A 80 -1.09 27.82 -9.81
CA THR A 80 -0.63 27.13 -8.59
C THR A 80 0.88 27.26 -8.34
N GLU A 81 1.63 27.62 -9.38
CA GLU A 81 3.10 27.62 -9.40
C GLU A 81 3.65 29.01 -9.70
N HIS A 82 4.90 29.23 -9.29
CA HIS A 82 5.59 30.52 -9.40
C HIS A 82 4.79 31.66 -8.76
N THR A 83 4.37 31.42 -7.51
CA THR A 83 3.56 32.34 -6.71
C THR A 83 4.27 32.70 -5.41
N THR A 84 3.96 33.87 -4.85
CA THR A 84 4.44 34.28 -3.53
C THR A 84 3.27 34.73 -2.67
N ALA A 85 3.40 34.59 -1.36
CA ALA A 85 2.39 35.07 -0.41
C ALA A 85 3.04 35.78 0.78
N ARG A 86 2.34 36.81 1.28
CA ARG A 86 2.73 37.60 2.44
C ARG A 86 1.57 37.70 3.41
N TRP A 87 1.80 37.37 4.67
CA TRP A 87 0.85 37.57 5.76
C TRP A 87 1.33 38.69 6.67
N THR A 88 0.45 39.62 7.00
CA THR A 88 0.73 40.74 7.92
C THR A 88 -0.36 40.89 8.97
N GLY A 89 0.01 41.37 10.16
CA GLY A 89 -0.91 41.62 11.28
C GLY A 89 -0.17 41.81 12.59
N ARG A 90 -0.86 41.53 13.70
CA ARG A 90 -0.28 41.56 15.06
C ARG A 90 -0.32 40.19 15.70
N LEU A 91 0.66 39.87 16.55
CA LEU A 91 0.72 38.69 17.41
C LEU A 91 0.66 39.11 18.88
N THR A 92 -0.15 38.42 19.68
CA THR A 92 -0.21 38.59 21.15
C THR A 92 0.09 37.26 21.84
N ALA A 93 1.05 37.27 22.76
CA ALA A 93 1.39 36.10 23.56
C ALA A 93 0.41 35.93 24.73
N PRO A 94 -0.01 34.69 25.08
CA PRO A 94 -0.94 34.44 26.18
C PRO A 94 -0.29 34.61 27.56
N ALA A 95 1.03 34.47 27.65
CA ALA A 95 1.78 34.58 28.89
C ALA A 95 3.14 35.26 28.65
N THR A 96 3.67 35.93 29.66
CA THR A 96 5.02 36.52 29.62
C THR A 96 6.06 35.40 29.72
N GLY A 97 6.98 35.33 28.76
CA GLY A 97 7.96 34.26 28.73
C GLY A 97 8.86 34.30 27.50
N ASP A 98 9.77 33.32 27.42
CA ASP A 98 10.58 33.10 26.22
C ASP A 98 9.83 32.11 25.33
N TYR A 99 9.69 32.47 24.05
CA TYR A 99 9.00 31.68 23.04
C TYR A 99 9.98 31.27 21.94
N THR A 100 10.00 30.00 21.58
CA THR A 100 10.70 29.49 20.40
C THR A 100 9.68 29.29 19.29
N PHE A 101 9.95 29.84 18.11
CA PHE A 101 9.11 29.66 16.93
C PHE A 101 9.68 28.58 16.02
N TYR A 102 8.79 27.88 15.33
CA TYR A 102 9.11 26.86 14.34
C TYR A 102 8.30 27.13 13.07
N LEU A 103 8.96 27.17 11.92
CA LEU A 103 8.32 27.40 10.63
C LEU A 103 8.73 26.30 9.65
N THR A 104 7.73 25.69 9.03
CA THR A 104 7.89 24.66 7.99
C THR A 104 7.00 25.03 6.83
N GLY A 105 7.45 24.85 5.59
CA GLY A 105 6.67 25.22 4.43
C GLY A 105 7.09 24.54 3.14
N ASP A 106 6.18 24.70 2.18
CA ASP A 106 6.33 24.62 0.73
C ASP A 106 7.49 25.52 0.25
N ASN A 107 8.63 25.03 -0.24
CA ASN A 107 9.77 25.90 -0.60
C ASN A 107 10.20 26.89 0.50
N GLY A 108 10.54 28.12 0.13
CA GLY A 108 11.19 29.05 1.05
C GLY A 108 10.21 29.96 1.77
N PHE A 109 10.57 30.31 3.00
CA PHE A 109 9.72 31.09 3.91
C PHE A 109 10.53 31.97 4.86
N ARG A 110 9.89 33.02 5.37
CA ARG A 110 10.46 33.95 6.35
C ARG A 110 9.42 34.37 7.36
N PHE A 111 9.86 34.60 8.59
CA PHE A 111 9.05 35.15 9.67
C PHE A 111 9.78 36.32 10.33
N PHE A 112 9.10 37.46 10.39
CA PHE A 112 9.55 38.67 11.02
C PHE A 112 8.62 39.05 12.17
N LEU A 113 9.22 39.48 13.29
CA LEU A 113 8.53 40.04 14.44
C LEU A 113 9.10 41.44 14.73
N ASP A 114 8.23 42.44 14.82
CA ASP A 114 8.60 43.86 15.00
C ASP A 114 9.64 44.34 13.97
N GLY A 115 9.52 43.83 12.73
CA GLY A 115 10.42 44.12 11.62
C GLY A 115 11.76 43.39 11.65
N GLN A 116 12.07 42.61 12.69
CA GLN A 116 13.30 41.82 12.80
C GLN A 116 13.07 40.39 12.29
N PRO A 117 13.99 39.81 11.50
CA PRO A 117 13.89 38.41 11.08
C PRO A 117 14.07 37.48 12.29
N VAL A 118 13.06 36.65 12.54
CA VAL A 118 13.07 35.58 13.55
C VAL A 118 13.47 34.26 12.92
N ILE A 119 12.97 34.00 11.70
CA ILE A 119 13.37 32.88 10.83
C ILE A 119 13.52 33.45 9.41
N ASP A 120 14.62 33.14 8.74
CA ASP A 120 14.86 33.49 7.33
C ASP A 120 15.41 32.29 6.57
N HIS A 121 14.54 31.61 5.82
CA HIS A 121 14.85 30.42 5.05
C HIS A 121 14.32 30.55 3.63
N TRP A 122 14.94 31.44 2.85
CA TRP A 122 14.53 31.73 1.47
C TRP A 122 15.18 30.78 0.45
N VAL A 123 15.10 29.48 0.69
CA VAL A 123 15.73 28.39 -0.09
C VAL A 123 14.65 27.55 -0.77
N GLY A 124 14.94 27.00 -1.96
CA GLY A 124 14.02 26.14 -2.72
C GLY A 124 14.16 24.67 -2.36
N ASP A 125 14.02 24.34 -1.08
CA ASP A 125 13.86 22.97 -0.57
C ASP A 125 12.38 22.75 -0.19
N TRP A 126 11.99 21.81 0.67
CA TRP A 126 10.58 21.66 1.09
C TRP A 126 10.51 20.90 2.40
N ASP A 127 9.51 21.23 3.23
CA ASP A 127 9.18 20.53 4.48
C ASP A 127 10.35 20.44 5.50
N VAL A 128 11.37 21.30 5.37
CA VAL A 128 12.47 21.42 6.32
C VAL A 128 12.08 22.41 7.42
N GLU A 129 11.80 21.92 8.62
CA GLU A 129 11.47 22.80 9.75
C GLU A 129 12.67 23.65 10.18
N GLN A 130 12.43 24.96 10.32
CA GLN A 130 13.38 25.92 10.88
C GLN A 130 12.96 26.30 12.30
N THR A 131 13.94 26.42 13.19
CA THR A 131 13.73 26.77 14.60
C THR A 131 14.39 28.11 14.93
N SER A 132 13.65 29.03 15.55
CA SER A 132 14.20 30.33 15.96
C SER A 132 15.03 30.23 17.25
N ALA A 133 15.86 31.24 17.51
CA ALA A 133 16.29 31.52 18.88
C ALA A 133 15.07 31.91 19.75
N PRO A 134 15.10 31.68 21.08
CA PRO A 134 14.02 32.14 21.96
C PRO A 134 13.83 33.66 21.90
N VAL A 135 12.58 34.09 21.79
CA VAL A 135 12.15 35.50 21.77
C VAL A 135 11.33 35.78 23.02
N ARG A 136 11.73 36.79 23.80
CA ARG A 136 11.00 37.22 24.99
C ARG A 136 9.74 37.99 24.59
N LEU A 137 8.56 37.51 24.96
CA LEU A 137 7.28 38.19 24.75
C LEU A 137 6.60 38.50 26.09
N THR A 138 5.86 39.61 26.16
CA THR A 138 5.09 40.01 27.34
C THR A 138 3.60 39.78 27.10
N ALA A 139 2.91 39.19 28.08
CA ALA A 139 1.46 38.99 27.99
C ALA A 139 0.73 40.33 27.80
N GLY A 140 -0.16 40.37 26.81
CA GLY A 140 -0.96 41.56 26.48
C GLY A 140 -0.25 42.61 25.62
N GLU A 141 1.04 42.45 25.31
CA GLU A 141 1.71 43.25 24.27
C GLU A 141 1.42 42.68 22.88
N THR A 142 1.16 43.57 21.92
CA THR A 142 0.96 43.23 20.52
C THR A 142 2.22 43.50 19.73
N HIS A 143 2.70 42.52 18.98
CA HIS A 143 3.89 42.60 18.13
C HIS A 143 3.52 42.60 16.66
N ASP A 144 4.19 43.39 15.83
CA ASP A 144 4.00 43.37 14.38
C ASP A 144 4.52 42.05 13.79
N VAL A 145 3.70 41.37 13.01
CA VAL A 145 4.07 40.13 12.31
C VAL A 145 4.07 40.35 10.82
N ARG A 146 5.13 39.86 10.17
CA ARG A 146 5.17 39.62 8.72
C ARG A 146 5.70 38.23 8.46
N ILE A 147 4.96 37.44 7.69
CA ILE A 147 5.37 36.10 7.24
C ILE A 147 5.34 36.11 5.72
N GLU A 148 6.30 35.48 5.09
CA GLU A 148 6.42 35.44 3.64
C GLU A 148 6.76 34.02 3.19
N MET A 149 6.26 33.62 2.02
CA MET A 149 6.67 32.40 1.35
C MET A 149 6.77 32.59 -0.16
N PHE A 150 7.46 31.68 -0.82
CA PHE A 150 7.34 31.45 -2.25
C PHE A 150 7.00 30.00 -2.56
N GLN A 151 6.31 29.77 -3.68
CA GLN A 151 6.05 28.46 -4.28
C GLN A 151 6.61 28.47 -5.70
N ASP A 152 7.63 27.64 -5.97
CA ASP A 152 8.17 27.47 -7.31
C ASP A 152 7.32 26.45 -8.08
N ILE A 153 7.38 25.16 -7.73
CA ILE A 153 6.66 24.06 -8.40
C ILE A 153 6.16 23.02 -7.39
N GLY A 154 5.12 22.26 -7.72
CA GLY A 154 4.67 21.13 -6.90
C GLY A 154 3.58 21.45 -5.86
N GLY A 155 3.83 21.11 -4.59
CA GLY A 155 2.90 21.29 -3.47
C GLY A 155 2.67 22.76 -3.13
N ALA A 156 2.06 23.07 -1.98
CA ALA A 156 2.20 24.39 -1.35
C ALA A 156 1.65 24.30 0.07
N ASN A 157 2.48 24.43 1.11
CA ASN A 157 2.05 24.40 2.50
C ASN A 157 2.80 25.43 3.37
N LEU A 158 2.29 25.77 4.55
CA LEU A 158 3.01 26.61 5.52
C LEU A 158 2.44 26.43 6.94
N TYR A 159 3.32 26.23 7.92
CA TYR A 159 2.96 26.00 9.32
C TYR A 159 3.82 26.82 10.28
N LEU A 160 3.22 27.70 11.07
CA LEU A 160 3.89 28.42 12.16
C LEU A 160 3.48 27.83 13.51
N ARG A 161 4.48 27.35 14.25
CA ARG A 161 4.34 26.81 15.61
C ARG A 161 5.16 27.63 16.60
N TRP A 162 4.80 27.53 17.87
CA TRP A 162 5.59 28.06 18.98
C TRP A 162 5.65 27.08 20.16
N SER A 163 6.64 27.24 21.03
CA SER A 163 6.74 26.60 22.34
C SER A 163 7.32 27.60 23.34
N GLY A 164 7.25 27.30 24.63
CA GLY A 164 7.82 28.15 25.68
C GLY A 164 6.76 28.84 26.54
N ALA A 165 7.19 29.56 27.57
CA ALA A 165 6.31 30.15 28.59
C ALA A 165 5.29 29.17 29.23
N GLY A 166 5.65 27.89 29.36
CA GLY A 166 4.76 26.83 29.86
C GLY A 166 3.91 26.14 28.80
N LEU A 167 4.06 26.49 27.51
CA LEU A 167 3.42 25.83 26.38
C LEU A 167 4.32 24.75 25.78
N SER A 168 3.75 23.57 25.51
CA SER A 168 4.34 22.60 24.58
C SER A 168 4.29 23.13 23.14
N LYS A 169 5.11 22.55 22.25
CA LYS A 169 5.14 22.93 20.84
C LYS A 169 3.77 22.72 20.19
N GLN A 170 3.18 23.80 19.66
CA GLN A 170 1.86 23.79 19.06
C GLN A 170 1.75 24.86 17.95
N ILE A 171 0.76 24.73 17.07
CA ILE A 171 0.39 25.78 16.10
C ILE A 171 0.06 27.08 16.84
N VAL A 172 0.49 28.22 16.30
CA VAL A 172 0.07 29.53 16.84
C VAL A 172 -1.43 29.71 16.56
N PRO A 173 -2.28 29.82 17.60
CA PRO A 173 -3.73 29.80 17.41
C PRO A 173 -4.22 31.09 16.74
N GLU A 174 -5.34 30.99 16.01
CA GLU A 174 -5.98 32.16 15.36
C GLU A 174 -6.19 33.31 16.34
N SER A 175 -6.59 33.02 17.57
CA SER A 175 -6.82 34.02 18.62
C SER A 175 -5.58 34.83 19.00
N ALA A 176 -4.37 34.35 18.69
CA ALA A 176 -3.13 35.08 18.92
C ALA A 176 -2.90 36.15 17.84
N PHE A 177 -3.58 36.06 16.69
CA PHE A 177 -3.45 37.01 15.59
C PHE A 177 -4.59 38.01 15.55
N THR A 178 -4.27 39.25 15.18
CA THR A 178 -5.26 40.24 14.75
C THR A 178 -4.80 40.91 13.45
N PRO A 179 -5.74 41.24 12.54
CA PRO A 179 -5.36 41.84 11.27
C PRO A 179 -4.74 43.24 11.45
N PRO A 180 -4.00 43.75 10.45
CA PRO A 180 -3.44 45.09 10.53
C PRO A 180 -4.55 46.15 10.52
N ASP A 181 -4.27 47.29 11.15
CA ASP A 181 -5.21 48.40 11.24
C ASP A 181 -5.73 48.81 9.85
N GLY A 182 -7.05 49.02 9.74
CA GLY A 182 -7.70 49.43 8.50
C GLY A 182 -7.99 48.32 7.48
N PHE A 183 -7.61 47.06 7.75
CA PHE A 183 -8.02 45.93 6.91
C PHE A 183 -9.50 45.58 7.13
N GLN A 184 -10.34 45.78 6.11
CA GLN A 184 -11.76 45.48 6.17
C GLN A 184 -12.03 44.00 5.88
N VAL A 185 -12.78 43.35 6.76
CA VAL A 185 -13.17 41.95 6.67
C VAL A 185 -14.68 41.87 6.49
N PHE A 186 -15.14 41.22 5.42
CA PHE A 186 -16.57 40.98 5.23
C PHE A 186 -17.11 40.08 6.37
N PRO A 187 -18.14 40.49 7.11
CA PRO A 187 -18.59 39.79 8.30
C PRO A 187 -19.42 38.55 7.93
N VAL A 188 -18.82 37.37 8.09
CA VAL A 188 -19.48 36.08 7.95
C VAL A 188 -18.78 35.04 8.81
N THR A 189 -19.55 34.21 9.50
CA THR A 189 -19.03 33.09 10.30
C THR A 189 -19.47 31.78 9.69
N PHE A 190 -18.51 30.90 9.41
CA PHE A 190 -18.79 29.54 8.95
C PHE A 190 -18.66 28.54 10.10
N ALA A 191 -19.62 27.62 10.16
CA ALA A 191 -19.57 26.50 11.10
C ALA A 191 -20.15 25.23 10.48
N VAL A 192 -19.45 24.11 10.66
CA VAL A 192 -19.97 22.77 10.39
C VAL A 192 -20.72 22.30 11.63
N ALA A 193 -21.94 21.81 11.44
CA ALA A 193 -22.79 21.31 12.51
C ALA A 193 -22.36 19.90 12.96
N LYS A 194 -22.93 19.45 14.09
CA LYS A 194 -22.64 18.14 14.70
C LYS A 194 -22.89 16.93 13.78
N ASP A 195 -23.80 17.07 12.81
CA ASP A 195 -24.12 16.03 11.83
C ASP A 195 -23.03 15.84 10.76
N GLY A 196 -22.08 16.78 10.65
CA GLY A 196 -21.01 16.78 9.65
C GLY A 196 -21.48 17.07 8.21
N ARG A 197 -22.79 17.19 7.94
CA ARG A 197 -23.32 17.44 6.59
C ARG A 197 -23.86 18.86 6.42
N THR A 198 -24.13 19.54 7.50
CA THR A 198 -24.67 20.89 7.49
C THR A 198 -23.56 21.89 7.77
N LEU A 199 -23.27 22.75 6.79
CA LEU A 199 -22.41 23.92 6.95
C LEU A 199 -23.27 25.18 6.94
N THR A 200 -23.12 26.04 7.94
CA THR A 200 -23.85 27.29 8.05
C THR A 200 -22.93 28.47 7.77
N ALA A 201 -23.42 29.46 7.02
CA ALA A 201 -22.82 30.79 6.94
C ALA A 201 -23.77 31.79 7.61
N ASP A 202 -23.33 32.34 8.74
CA ASP A 202 -24.09 33.32 9.52
C ASP A 202 -23.62 34.74 9.18
N PHE A 203 -24.58 35.59 8.79
CA PHE A 203 -24.38 37.00 8.47
C PHE A 203 -25.01 37.89 9.53
N GLU A 204 -24.53 39.13 9.66
CA GLU A 204 -25.15 40.13 10.54
C GLU A 204 -26.48 40.65 9.99
N LYS A 205 -26.61 40.73 8.65
CA LYS A 205 -27.81 41.19 7.94
C LYS A 205 -28.54 40.02 7.27
N ARG A 206 -29.78 40.26 6.84
CA ARG A 206 -30.62 39.27 6.15
C ARG A 206 -30.00 38.84 4.81
N VAL A 207 -30.03 37.55 4.51
CA VAL A 207 -29.74 36.99 3.18
C VAL A 207 -30.98 37.17 2.29
N GLU A 208 -30.84 37.96 1.24
CA GLU A 208 -31.93 38.28 0.30
C GLU A 208 -31.90 37.37 -0.93
N SER A 209 -30.70 36.93 -1.33
CA SER A 209 -30.48 36.01 -2.45
C SER A 209 -29.40 35.01 -2.06
N ALA A 210 -29.62 33.72 -2.32
CA ALA A 210 -28.65 32.64 -2.08
C ALA A 210 -27.73 32.47 -3.30
N PRO A 211 -26.46 32.04 -3.12
CA PRO A 211 -25.57 31.79 -4.23
C PRO A 211 -25.92 30.49 -4.96
N SER A 212 -25.45 30.36 -6.21
CA SER A 212 -25.40 29.06 -6.86
C SER A 212 -24.44 28.10 -6.13
N ALA A 213 -24.72 26.80 -6.13
CA ALA A 213 -23.83 25.81 -5.54
C ALA A 213 -22.44 25.79 -6.21
N ALA A 214 -22.37 26.05 -7.53
CA ALA A 214 -21.12 26.10 -8.28
C ALA A 214 -20.20 27.26 -7.85
N SER A 215 -20.77 28.31 -7.26
CA SER A 215 -20.03 29.45 -6.73
C SER A 215 -19.51 29.25 -5.31
N LEU A 216 -19.82 28.10 -4.69
CA LEU A 216 -19.33 27.70 -3.39
C LEU A 216 -18.42 26.48 -3.53
N LYS A 217 -17.17 26.63 -3.10
CA LYS A 217 -16.22 25.52 -2.96
C LYS A 217 -16.00 25.27 -1.48
N VAL A 218 -16.22 24.03 -1.04
CA VAL A 218 -15.89 23.57 0.31
C VAL A 218 -14.74 22.60 0.18
N GLU A 219 -13.67 22.81 0.93
CA GLU A 219 -12.53 21.90 1.03
C GLU A 219 -12.42 21.39 2.47
N VAL A 220 -12.22 20.09 2.62
CA VAL A 220 -11.98 19.43 3.90
C VAL A 220 -10.62 18.79 3.85
N ASP A 221 -9.71 19.24 4.70
CA ASP A 221 -8.29 18.86 4.69
C ASP A 221 -7.68 18.84 3.27
N THR A 222 -7.90 19.92 2.51
CA THR A 222 -7.46 20.11 1.10
C THR A 222 -8.20 19.28 0.04
N VAL A 223 -9.23 18.53 0.41
CA VAL A 223 -10.04 17.74 -0.52
C VAL A 223 -11.37 18.44 -0.81
N PRO A 224 -11.70 18.69 -2.09
CA PRO A 224 -12.99 19.26 -2.46
C PRO A 224 -14.14 18.36 -1.98
N MET A 225 -15.09 18.96 -1.26
CA MET A 225 -16.32 18.32 -0.81
C MET A 225 -17.48 18.71 -1.73
N PRO A 226 -18.24 17.74 -2.26
CA PRO A 226 -19.40 18.05 -3.08
C PRO A 226 -20.50 18.75 -2.27
N VAL A 227 -21.00 19.87 -2.79
CA VAL A 227 -22.16 20.60 -2.25
C VAL A 227 -23.43 20.07 -2.92
N SER A 228 -24.35 19.51 -2.14
CA SER A 228 -25.63 18.98 -2.65
C SER A 228 -26.73 20.03 -2.74
N ALA A 229 -26.79 20.95 -1.79
CA ALA A 229 -27.83 21.97 -1.77
C ALA A 229 -27.38 23.23 -1.02
N VAL A 230 -28.00 24.35 -1.38
CA VAL A 230 -27.80 25.65 -0.72
C VAL A 230 -29.18 26.25 -0.47
N SER A 231 -29.44 26.72 0.74
CA SER A 231 -30.69 27.38 1.12
C SER A 231 -30.42 28.57 2.03
N ALA A 232 -31.31 29.56 2.00
CA ALA A 232 -31.21 30.75 2.84
C ALA A 232 -32.46 30.94 3.70
N ARG A 233 -32.28 31.31 4.96
CA ARG A 233 -33.37 31.67 5.87
C ARG A 233 -32.92 32.76 6.84
N GLY A 234 -33.60 33.91 6.81
CA GLY A 234 -33.24 35.04 7.67
C GLY A 234 -31.84 35.55 7.33
N ASN A 235 -30.95 35.59 8.30
CA ASN A 235 -29.54 35.99 8.16
C ASN A 235 -28.57 34.82 7.98
N ARG A 236 -29.08 33.61 7.70
CA ARG A 236 -28.28 32.39 7.59
C ARG A 236 -28.39 31.76 6.21
N LEU A 237 -27.24 31.35 5.67
CA LEU A 237 -27.13 30.39 4.58
C LEU A 237 -26.87 29.00 5.18
N THR A 238 -27.51 27.98 4.63
CA THR A 238 -27.29 26.57 4.96
C THR A 238 -26.85 25.84 3.69
N VAL A 239 -25.65 25.28 3.75
CA VAL A 239 -25.00 24.49 2.71
C VAL A 239 -25.05 23.03 3.17
N THR A 240 -25.70 22.18 2.38
CA THR A 240 -25.75 20.75 2.61
C THR A 240 -24.67 20.07 1.78
N LEU A 241 -23.75 19.38 2.43
CA LEU A 241 -22.69 18.60 1.82
C LEU A 241 -23.22 17.20 1.47
N ALA A 242 -22.74 16.64 0.36
CA ALA A 242 -23.04 15.25 0.00
C ALA A 242 -22.47 14.29 1.04
N GLU A 243 -21.24 14.58 1.46
CA GLU A 243 -20.47 13.76 2.38
C GLU A 243 -20.26 14.43 3.73
N LYS A 244 -19.95 13.59 4.73
CA LYS A 244 -19.74 14.05 6.10
C LYS A 244 -18.34 14.63 6.26
N VAL A 245 -18.27 15.80 6.87
CA VAL A 245 -17.08 16.28 7.58
C VAL A 245 -16.99 15.54 8.91
N LEU A 246 -15.83 14.95 9.20
CA LEU A 246 -15.53 14.25 10.44
C LEU A 246 -15.08 15.24 11.52
N LYS A 247 -15.07 14.77 12.78
CA LYS A 247 -14.45 15.50 13.88
C LYS A 247 -12.98 15.78 13.57
N ASP A 248 -12.49 16.93 14.03
CA ASP A 248 -11.09 17.38 13.94
C ASP A 248 -10.59 17.69 12.52
N GLN A 249 -11.40 17.48 11.48
CA GLN A 249 -11.06 17.91 10.12
C GLN A 249 -11.13 19.42 9.96
N ARG A 250 -10.21 19.96 9.16
CA ARG A 250 -10.18 21.39 8.82
C ARG A 250 -11.06 21.66 7.62
N VAL A 251 -11.89 22.69 7.70
CA VAL A 251 -12.83 23.03 6.64
C VAL A 251 -12.58 24.44 6.15
N ARG A 252 -12.41 24.60 4.84
CA ARG A 252 -12.26 25.89 4.15
C ARG A 252 -13.44 26.09 3.21
N VAL A 253 -14.01 27.29 3.22
CA VAL A 253 -15.13 27.68 2.36
C VAL A 253 -14.71 28.86 1.51
N THR A 254 -14.94 28.73 0.21
CA THR A 254 -14.72 29.76 -0.79
C THR A 254 -16.04 30.08 -1.47
N TYR A 255 -16.44 31.36 -1.42
CA TYR A 255 -17.47 31.93 -2.28
C TYR A 255 -16.81 32.85 -3.31
N ASP A 256 -17.02 32.58 -4.59
CA ASP A 256 -16.32 33.24 -5.72
C ASP A 256 -16.64 34.74 -5.93
N GLY A 257 -17.62 35.29 -5.20
CA GLY A 257 -18.10 36.67 -5.36
C GLY A 257 -19.01 36.91 -6.58
N LYS A 258 -19.23 35.90 -7.42
CA LYS A 258 -19.98 35.97 -8.69
C LYS A 258 -21.30 35.22 -8.66
N GLY A 259 -21.56 34.43 -7.62
CA GLY A 259 -22.75 33.59 -7.50
C GLY A 259 -24.07 34.28 -7.15
N GLY A 260 -24.14 35.62 -7.07
CA GLY A 260 -25.40 36.35 -6.85
C GLY A 260 -25.89 36.38 -5.40
N LEU A 261 -25.02 36.13 -4.42
CA LEU A 261 -25.32 36.27 -2.99
C LEU A 261 -25.47 37.75 -2.61
N VAL A 262 -26.63 38.11 -2.06
CA VAL A 262 -26.96 39.46 -1.59
C VAL A 262 -27.33 39.42 -0.11
N VAL A 263 -26.67 40.25 0.69
CA VAL A 263 -26.83 40.34 2.15
C VAL A 263 -27.08 41.80 2.55
N GLY A 264 -28.27 42.08 3.07
CA GLY A 264 -28.69 43.43 3.46
C GLY A 264 -28.57 44.48 2.36
N GLY A 265 -28.98 44.13 1.14
CA GLY A 265 -28.91 44.97 -0.06
C GLY A 265 -27.54 45.07 -0.74
N GLU A 266 -26.49 44.42 -0.21
CA GLU A 266 -25.13 44.48 -0.76
C GLU A 266 -24.73 43.14 -1.39
N THR A 267 -24.09 43.19 -2.57
CA THR A 267 -23.48 41.99 -3.18
C THR A 267 -22.29 41.56 -2.35
N VAL A 268 -22.25 40.28 -1.97
CA VAL A 268 -21.13 39.72 -1.22
C VAL A 268 -19.90 39.58 -2.13
N PRO A 269 -18.71 40.06 -1.73
CA PRO A 269 -17.48 39.91 -2.51
C PRO A 269 -16.94 38.47 -2.46
N LEU A 270 -15.77 38.22 -3.06
CA LEU A 270 -15.02 36.98 -2.83
C LEU A 270 -14.76 36.79 -1.33
N VAL A 271 -15.16 35.64 -0.81
CA VAL A 271 -14.92 35.27 0.59
C VAL A 271 -14.21 33.92 0.62
N ILE A 272 -13.05 33.86 1.25
CA ILE A 272 -12.34 32.61 1.57
C ILE A 272 -12.11 32.59 3.08
N ARG A 273 -12.68 31.61 3.79
CA ARG A 273 -12.61 31.51 5.25
C ARG A 273 -12.49 30.07 5.71
N SER A 274 -11.81 29.85 6.83
CA SER A 274 -11.96 28.61 7.58
C SER A 274 -13.31 28.57 8.29
N SER A 275 -13.81 27.36 8.50
CA SER A 275 -15.03 27.10 9.24
C SER A 275 -14.67 26.43 10.56
N ALA A 276 -15.32 26.86 11.64
CA ALA A 276 -15.34 26.06 12.86
C ALA A 276 -15.95 24.69 12.54
N ASN A 277 -15.43 23.63 13.16
CA ASN A 277 -15.94 22.29 12.96
C ASN A 277 -16.49 21.72 14.27
N ALA A 278 -17.82 21.69 14.41
CA ALA A 278 -18.50 21.08 15.55
C ALA A 278 -18.97 19.64 15.27
N SER A 279 -18.56 19.04 14.15
CA SER A 279 -18.91 17.67 13.79
C SER A 279 -18.49 16.70 14.89
N THR A 280 -19.38 15.76 15.20
CA THR A 280 -19.08 14.64 16.09
C THR A 280 -18.92 13.33 15.33
N GLN A 281 -18.99 13.36 14.00
CA GLN A 281 -18.86 12.17 13.17
C GLN A 281 -17.43 11.61 13.27
N ARG A 282 -17.31 10.28 13.25
CA ARG A 282 -16.04 9.54 13.21
C ARG A 282 -16.01 8.68 11.96
N LEU A 283 -14.80 8.37 11.49
CA LEU A 283 -14.61 7.33 10.49
C LEU A 283 -14.73 5.97 11.20
N THR A 284 -15.69 5.16 10.78
CA THR A 284 -15.93 3.82 11.35
C THR A 284 -16.25 2.85 10.24
N THR A 285 -15.89 1.59 10.46
CA THR A 285 -16.26 0.51 9.57
C THR A 285 -17.72 0.06 9.80
N PRO A 286 -18.36 -0.61 8.83
CA PRO A 286 -19.67 -1.22 9.03
C PRO A 286 -19.77 -2.19 10.21
N TRP A 287 -18.64 -2.79 10.62
CA TRP A 287 -18.55 -3.70 11.76
C TRP A 287 -18.37 -2.97 13.09
N GLY A 288 -17.54 -1.92 13.12
CA GLY A 288 -17.37 -1.09 14.31
C GLY A 288 -18.67 -0.42 14.75
N ASP A 289 -19.55 -0.07 13.82
CA ASP A 289 -20.90 0.46 14.10
C ASP A 289 -21.78 -0.54 14.89
N LYS A 290 -21.49 -1.84 14.81
CA LYS A 290 -22.33 -2.94 15.30
C LYS A 290 -21.68 -3.76 16.41
N VAL A 291 -20.46 -3.42 16.81
CA VAL A 291 -19.69 -4.23 17.77
C VAL A 291 -20.38 -4.29 19.14
N ASP A 292 -20.51 -5.49 19.69
CA ASP A 292 -20.89 -5.65 21.10
C ASP A 292 -19.65 -5.43 21.97
N ARG A 293 -19.49 -4.20 22.47
CA ARG A 293 -18.39 -3.83 23.37
C ARG A 293 -18.34 -4.66 24.66
N ASN A 294 -19.40 -5.38 25.04
CA ASN A 294 -19.37 -6.27 26.20
C ASN A 294 -18.77 -7.64 25.88
N LYS A 295 -18.78 -8.04 24.60
CA LYS A 295 -18.33 -9.35 24.12
C LYS A 295 -17.69 -9.24 22.72
N PRO A 296 -16.67 -8.39 22.52
CA PRO A 296 -16.02 -8.27 21.22
C PRO A 296 -15.18 -9.51 20.93
N LEU A 297 -15.11 -9.89 19.65
CA LEU A 297 -14.34 -11.04 19.15
C LEU A 297 -14.60 -12.32 19.98
N PRO A 298 -15.84 -12.83 19.99
CA PRO A 298 -16.25 -13.97 20.82
C PRO A 298 -15.69 -15.32 20.33
N GLU A 299 -15.01 -15.37 19.20
CA GLU A 299 -14.48 -16.58 18.60
C GLU A 299 -13.26 -17.11 19.35
N TYR A 300 -13.06 -18.44 19.33
CA TYR A 300 -11.88 -19.04 19.92
C TYR A 300 -10.61 -18.63 19.13
N PRO A 301 -9.54 -18.14 19.79
CA PRO A 301 -8.43 -17.46 19.12
C PRO A 301 -7.35 -18.38 18.51
N ARG A 302 -7.27 -19.66 18.91
CA ARG A 302 -6.19 -20.57 18.46
C ARG A 302 -6.68 -21.68 17.53
N PRO A 303 -6.81 -21.44 16.22
CA PRO A 303 -7.38 -22.41 15.30
C PRO A 303 -6.52 -23.68 15.11
N GLN A 304 -5.22 -23.61 15.42
CA GLN A 304 -4.29 -24.75 15.39
C GLN A 304 -4.27 -25.59 16.68
N LEU A 305 -4.90 -25.10 17.76
CA LEU A 305 -4.89 -25.76 19.08
C LEU A 305 -6.23 -25.58 19.78
N ILE A 306 -7.31 -26.05 19.15
CA ILE A 306 -8.69 -25.92 19.59
C ILE A 306 -8.97 -26.79 20.80
N ARG A 307 -9.43 -26.13 21.87
CA ARG A 307 -9.93 -26.75 23.09
C ARG A 307 -11.43 -26.50 23.21
N LYS A 308 -12.15 -27.47 23.76
CA LYS A 308 -13.61 -27.38 23.93
C LYS A 308 -13.99 -26.39 25.03
N ASP A 309 -13.33 -26.51 26.18
CA ASP A 309 -13.62 -25.72 27.36
C ASP A 309 -12.68 -24.51 27.39
N TRP A 310 -13.24 -23.30 27.44
CA TRP A 310 -12.48 -22.05 27.53
C TRP A 310 -13.39 -20.91 28.00
N LEU A 311 -12.81 -19.78 28.38
CA LEU A 311 -13.52 -18.57 28.80
C LEU A 311 -12.88 -17.34 28.17
N ASN A 312 -13.62 -16.64 27.32
CA ASN A 312 -13.21 -15.36 26.74
C ASN A 312 -13.22 -14.26 27.83
N LEU A 313 -12.15 -13.47 27.91
CA LEU A 313 -12.00 -12.36 28.86
C LEU A 313 -12.05 -10.97 28.20
N ASN A 314 -12.34 -10.90 26.90
CA ASN A 314 -12.59 -9.65 26.19
C ASN A 314 -13.79 -8.87 26.78
N GLY A 315 -13.95 -7.62 26.33
CA GLY A 315 -14.95 -6.68 26.81
C GLY A 315 -14.38 -5.72 27.85
N PRO A 316 -15.21 -5.19 28.78
CA PRO A 316 -14.78 -4.15 29.71
C PRO A 316 -13.75 -4.66 30.73
N TRP A 317 -12.67 -3.90 30.90
CA TRP A 317 -11.69 -3.98 31.98
C TRP A 317 -11.65 -2.62 32.70
N GLU A 318 -11.20 -2.62 33.95
CA GLU A 318 -10.83 -1.38 34.63
C GLU A 318 -9.43 -0.94 34.15
N PHE A 319 -9.19 0.36 34.06
CA PHE A 319 -7.99 0.95 33.46
C PHE A 319 -7.50 2.15 34.27
N ALA A 320 -6.19 2.37 34.28
CA ALA A 320 -5.54 3.60 34.73
C ALA A 320 -4.20 3.78 33.99
N ASP A 321 -3.80 5.03 33.79
CA ASP A 321 -2.42 5.41 33.53
C ASP A 321 -1.51 5.01 34.70
N ALA A 322 -0.20 4.99 34.45
CA ALA A 322 0.79 4.67 35.46
C ALA A 322 2.07 5.49 35.22
N GLU A 323 2.88 5.60 36.27
CA GLU A 323 4.24 6.11 36.16
C GLU A 323 5.24 5.00 35.83
N ALA A 324 6.38 5.38 35.25
CA ALA A 324 7.46 4.45 34.96
C ALA A 324 7.94 3.72 36.23
N GLY A 325 7.81 2.39 36.26
CA GLY A 325 8.21 1.56 37.41
C GLY A 325 7.23 1.56 38.58
N GLU A 326 6.05 2.16 38.44
CA GLU A 326 4.98 2.07 39.42
C GLU A 326 4.57 0.61 39.65
N ALA A 327 4.22 0.27 40.91
CA ALA A 327 3.73 -1.05 41.27
C ALA A 327 2.19 -1.07 41.33
N PRO A 328 1.52 -2.12 40.85
CA PRO A 328 0.06 -2.18 40.88
C PRO A 328 -0.48 -2.26 42.31
N VAL A 329 -1.64 -1.66 42.54
CA VAL A 329 -2.36 -1.76 43.82
C VAL A 329 -3.45 -2.83 43.74
N PHE A 330 -3.30 -3.89 44.53
CA PHE A 330 -4.24 -5.01 44.58
C PHE A 330 -5.50 -4.71 45.40
N GLY A 331 -6.63 -5.31 45.03
CA GLY A 331 -7.90 -5.19 45.74
C GLY A 331 -8.59 -3.83 45.62
N LYS A 332 -8.05 -2.90 44.83
CA LYS A 332 -8.65 -1.59 44.54
C LYS A 332 -9.16 -1.52 43.10
N ARG A 333 -10.20 -0.72 42.88
CA ARG A 333 -10.70 -0.43 41.54
C ARG A 333 -9.81 0.61 40.88
N LEU A 334 -9.65 0.51 39.57
CA LEU A 334 -9.09 1.59 38.75
C LEU A 334 -10.22 2.53 38.29
N ASP A 335 -9.86 3.76 37.98
CA ASP A 335 -10.81 4.87 37.82
C ASP A 335 -11.50 4.88 36.45
N GLU A 336 -10.84 4.35 35.42
CA GLU A 336 -11.33 4.34 34.04
C GLU A 336 -11.75 2.93 33.59
N ARG A 337 -12.28 2.85 32.36
CA ARG A 337 -12.66 1.57 31.73
C ARG A 337 -12.20 1.53 30.29
N ILE A 338 -11.65 0.39 29.91
CA ILE A 338 -11.20 0.10 28.56
C ILE A 338 -11.89 -1.16 28.02
N ILE A 339 -12.16 -1.20 26.72
CA ILE A 339 -12.67 -2.39 26.04
C ILE A 339 -11.50 -3.18 25.44
N VAL A 340 -11.20 -4.32 26.04
CA VAL A 340 -10.21 -5.27 25.53
C VAL A 340 -10.85 -6.13 24.43
N PRO A 341 -10.18 -6.39 23.30
CA PRO A 341 -8.75 -6.17 23.08
C PRO A 341 -8.47 -5.04 22.09
N TYR A 342 -9.09 -3.87 22.25
CA TYR A 342 -8.79 -2.74 21.38
C TYR A 342 -7.64 -1.90 21.96
N PRO A 343 -6.68 -1.43 21.13
CA PRO A 343 -5.55 -0.61 21.58
C PRO A 343 -6.01 0.65 22.28
N VAL A 344 -5.22 1.16 23.24
CA VAL A 344 -5.58 2.33 24.06
C VAL A 344 -5.98 3.53 23.18
N GLU A 345 -5.24 3.77 22.11
CA GLU A 345 -5.41 4.88 21.18
C GLU A 345 -6.66 4.76 20.28
N SER A 346 -7.27 3.58 20.18
CA SER A 346 -8.39 3.33 19.26
C SER A 346 -9.74 3.85 19.78
N LEU A 347 -10.67 4.16 18.85
CA LEU A 347 -12.05 4.55 19.17
C LEU A 347 -12.83 3.44 19.89
N LEU A 348 -12.56 2.18 19.56
CA LEU A 348 -13.26 1.04 20.13
C LEU A 348 -12.85 0.72 21.57
N SER A 349 -11.65 1.13 22.00
CA SER A 349 -11.20 0.98 23.39
C SER A 349 -11.99 1.87 24.35
N GLY A 350 -12.39 3.06 23.86
CA GLY A 350 -13.04 4.11 24.64
C GLY A 350 -12.08 5.04 25.40
N ILE A 351 -10.76 4.89 25.22
CA ILE A 351 -9.74 5.74 25.86
C ILE A 351 -9.24 6.84 24.91
N GLU A 352 -8.95 6.53 23.64
CA GLU A 352 -8.58 7.50 22.58
C GLU A 352 -7.42 8.46 22.96
N ARG A 353 -6.46 8.00 23.77
CA ARG A 353 -5.26 8.77 24.13
C ARG A 353 -4.03 7.89 24.26
N ARG A 354 -2.85 8.52 24.19
CA ARG A 354 -1.57 7.84 24.36
C ARG A 354 -1.27 7.62 25.84
N GLU A 355 -0.80 6.43 26.17
CA GLU A 355 -0.22 6.09 27.47
C GLU A 355 1.05 5.25 27.26
N ASP A 356 2.16 5.64 27.89
CA ASP A 356 3.39 4.85 27.80
C ASP A 356 3.43 3.72 28.84
N HIS A 357 2.79 3.96 29.99
CA HIS A 357 2.69 3.02 31.11
C HIS A 357 1.26 2.98 31.61
N MET A 358 0.74 1.79 31.86
CA MET A 358 -0.69 1.62 32.18
C MET A 358 -0.97 0.32 32.95
N PHE A 359 -2.08 0.32 33.69
CA PHE A 359 -2.61 -0.86 34.35
C PHE A 359 -4.01 -1.24 33.86
N TYR A 360 -4.19 -2.53 33.61
CA TYR A 360 -5.47 -3.16 33.35
C TYR A 360 -5.86 -4.02 34.54
N ARG A 361 -7.15 -4.03 34.90
CA ARG A 361 -7.68 -4.92 35.94
C ARG A 361 -8.99 -5.58 35.55
N LYS A 362 -9.09 -6.90 35.79
CA LYS A 362 -10.34 -7.65 35.66
C LYS A 362 -10.56 -8.58 36.84
N LEU A 363 -11.82 -8.67 37.28
CA LEU A 363 -12.27 -9.73 38.18
C LEU A 363 -12.91 -10.86 37.37
N VAL A 364 -12.45 -12.08 37.56
CA VAL A 364 -12.94 -13.26 36.84
C VAL A 364 -13.38 -14.36 37.80
N THR A 365 -14.39 -15.14 37.42
CA THR A 365 -14.78 -16.32 38.20
C THR A 365 -14.42 -17.58 37.42
N VAL A 366 -13.59 -18.44 38.01
CA VAL A 366 -13.24 -19.73 37.40
C VAL A 366 -14.47 -20.64 37.40
N PRO A 367 -14.88 -21.18 36.24
CA PRO A 367 -16.00 -22.13 36.17
C PRO A 367 -15.82 -23.33 37.11
N ARG A 368 -16.90 -23.75 37.79
CA ARG A 368 -16.84 -24.78 38.85
C ARG A 368 -16.45 -26.17 38.31
N ASP A 369 -16.84 -26.46 37.09
CA ASP A 369 -16.55 -27.67 36.34
C ASP A 369 -15.08 -27.77 35.89
N TRP A 370 -14.27 -26.74 36.12
CA TRP A 370 -12.82 -26.76 35.90
C TRP A 370 -12.04 -27.21 37.15
N SER A 371 -12.73 -27.55 38.25
CA SER A 371 -12.08 -28.04 39.48
C SER A 371 -11.19 -29.26 39.21
N GLY A 372 -9.97 -29.26 39.76
CA GLY A 372 -8.98 -30.32 39.57
C GLY A 372 -8.19 -30.25 38.26
N LYS A 373 -8.49 -29.29 37.37
CA LYS A 373 -7.70 -28.99 36.18
C LYS A 373 -6.70 -27.86 36.47
N ARG A 374 -5.64 -27.76 35.66
CA ARG A 374 -4.74 -26.60 35.66
C ARG A 374 -5.33 -25.50 34.79
N ILE A 375 -5.21 -24.25 35.18
CA ILE A 375 -5.81 -23.11 34.50
C ILE A 375 -4.72 -22.30 33.82
N LYS A 376 -4.83 -22.18 32.49
CA LYS A 376 -3.98 -21.34 31.65
C LYS A 376 -4.68 -20.01 31.40
N LEU A 377 -3.95 -18.91 31.60
CA LEU A 377 -4.32 -17.56 31.16
C LEU A 377 -3.48 -17.25 29.92
N ASN A 378 -4.13 -16.88 28.83
CA ASN A 378 -3.49 -16.69 27.53
C ASN A 378 -3.76 -15.27 27.02
N PHE A 379 -2.77 -14.70 26.34
CA PHE A 379 -2.84 -13.41 25.66
C PHE A 379 -2.44 -13.62 24.20
N GLY A 380 -3.22 -13.07 23.26
CA GLY A 380 -2.89 -13.15 21.84
C GLY A 380 -1.70 -12.26 21.47
N ALA A 381 -1.65 -11.06 22.04
CA ALA A 381 -0.55 -10.11 21.96
C ALA A 381 -0.83 -8.94 22.93
N VAL A 382 0.24 -8.35 23.46
CA VAL A 382 0.19 -7.13 24.28
C VAL A 382 1.37 -6.26 23.83
N ASP A 383 1.11 -5.06 23.29
CA ASP A 383 2.18 -4.16 22.87
C ASP A 383 2.56 -3.23 24.05
N TYR A 384 3.78 -3.25 24.61
CA TYR A 384 4.96 -4.02 24.18
C TYR A 384 5.54 -4.93 25.28
N GLN A 385 5.65 -4.44 26.51
CA GLN A 385 6.12 -5.20 27.67
C GLN A 385 4.96 -5.42 28.63
N ALA A 386 4.63 -6.68 28.92
CA ALA A 386 3.54 -7.05 29.79
C ALA A 386 4.07 -7.73 31.06
N ARG A 387 3.53 -7.35 32.22
CA ARG A 387 3.68 -8.07 33.50
C ARG A 387 2.31 -8.42 34.03
N VAL A 388 2.12 -9.67 34.44
CA VAL A 388 0.81 -10.21 34.82
C VAL A 388 0.82 -10.69 36.26
N TRP A 389 -0.17 -10.26 37.02
CA TRP A 389 -0.42 -10.71 38.39
C TRP A 389 -1.81 -11.33 38.53
N VAL A 390 -1.88 -12.38 39.34
CA VAL A 390 -3.15 -12.98 39.77
C VAL A 390 -3.19 -12.97 41.29
N ASN A 391 -4.19 -12.28 41.85
CA ASN A 391 -4.40 -12.12 43.30
C ASN A 391 -3.16 -11.61 44.07
N GLY A 392 -2.33 -10.78 43.44
CA GLY A 392 -1.08 -10.26 44.02
C GLY A 392 0.17 -11.07 43.71
N THR A 393 0.03 -12.26 43.12
CA THR A 393 1.17 -13.12 42.75
C THR A 393 1.58 -12.86 41.30
N PRO A 394 2.84 -12.54 40.99
CA PRO A 394 3.32 -12.44 39.62
C PRO A 394 3.30 -13.83 38.97
N VAL A 395 2.74 -13.93 37.75
CA VAL A 395 2.55 -15.20 37.04
C VAL A 395 3.21 -15.25 35.65
N ALA A 396 3.47 -14.10 35.03
CA ALA A 396 4.18 -14.01 33.75
C ALA A 396 4.77 -12.62 33.51
N GLU A 397 5.83 -12.58 32.71
CA GLU A 397 6.35 -11.39 32.03
C GLU A 397 6.57 -11.74 30.55
N HIS A 398 6.32 -10.79 29.66
CA HIS A 398 6.51 -10.96 28.21
C HIS A 398 6.94 -9.63 27.58
N THR A 399 7.80 -9.71 26.56
CA THR A 399 8.27 -8.57 25.78
C THR A 399 8.14 -8.92 24.29
N GLY A 400 7.34 -8.16 23.56
CA GLY A 400 7.06 -8.40 22.15
C GLY A 400 5.62 -8.02 21.81
N GLY A 401 5.43 -7.14 20.83
CA GLY A 401 4.11 -6.57 20.55
C GLY A 401 3.16 -7.47 19.76
N TYR A 402 3.62 -8.61 19.24
CA TYR A 402 2.93 -9.32 18.15
C TYR A 402 2.82 -10.83 18.36
N THR A 403 3.38 -11.36 19.45
CA THR A 403 3.43 -12.80 19.73
C THR A 403 2.58 -13.14 20.96
N ALA A 404 1.97 -14.33 20.93
CA ALA A 404 1.13 -14.81 22.02
C ALA A 404 1.97 -15.38 23.17
N PHE A 405 1.46 -15.30 24.40
CA PHE A 405 2.07 -15.92 25.57
C PHE A 405 1.04 -16.48 26.54
N THR A 406 1.48 -17.39 27.42
CA THR A 406 0.61 -18.14 28.33
C THR A 406 1.20 -18.22 29.74
N ALA A 407 0.36 -18.03 30.75
CA ALA A 407 0.70 -18.20 32.16
C ALA A 407 -0.11 -19.35 32.77
N ASP A 408 0.51 -20.21 33.57
CA ASP A 408 -0.21 -21.14 34.43
C ASP A 408 -0.57 -20.46 35.74
N ILE A 409 -1.85 -20.14 35.92
CA ILE A 409 -2.30 -19.34 37.06
C ILE A 409 -2.82 -20.19 38.21
N THR A 410 -2.86 -21.52 38.05
CA THR A 410 -3.53 -22.47 38.96
C THR A 410 -3.18 -22.22 40.43
N ASP A 411 -1.88 -22.08 40.70
CA ASP A 411 -1.34 -22.00 42.06
C ASP A 411 -1.48 -20.59 42.67
N ALA A 412 -1.82 -19.58 41.87
CA ALA A 412 -2.13 -18.22 42.30
C ALA A 412 -3.64 -18.00 42.55
N LEU A 413 -4.49 -18.96 42.19
CA LEU A 413 -5.94 -18.86 42.37
C LEU A 413 -6.35 -19.01 43.83
N ARG A 414 -7.27 -18.17 44.27
CA ARG A 414 -8.02 -18.37 45.51
C ARG A 414 -9.03 -19.49 45.29
N GLY A 415 -9.17 -20.42 46.25
CA GLY A 415 -10.08 -21.57 46.11
C GLY A 415 -11.57 -21.25 45.95
N ARG A 416 -12.02 -20.01 46.21
CA ARG A 416 -13.39 -19.51 46.03
C ARG A 416 -13.41 -18.03 45.69
N GLY A 417 -14.50 -17.58 45.08
CA GLY A 417 -14.78 -16.16 44.78
C GLY A 417 -14.11 -15.64 43.50
N PRO A 418 -14.30 -14.35 43.19
CA PRO A 418 -13.63 -13.71 42.06
C PRO A 418 -12.12 -13.67 42.25
N GLN A 419 -11.41 -13.84 41.13
CA GLN A 419 -9.96 -13.81 40.99
C GLN A 419 -9.59 -12.48 40.36
N GLU A 420 -8.64 -11.78 40.95
CA GLU A 420 -8.15 -10.52 40.44
C GLU A 420 -6.99 -10.76 39.48
N ILE A 421 -7.13 -10.28 38.25
CA ILE A 421 -6.07 -10.23 37.25
C ILE A 421 -5.69 -8.77 37.08
N ILE A 422 -4.40 -8.46 37.21
CA ILE A 422 -3.82 -7.17 36.86
C ILE A 422 -2.75 -7.39 35.79
N VAL A 423 -2.75 -6.53 34.76
CA VAL A 423 -1.72 -6.49 33.72
C VAL A 423 -1.12 -5.09 33.70
N GLY A 424 0.17 -4.98 33.95
CA GLY A 424 0.94 -3.76 33.74
C GLY A 424 1.56 -3.80 32.36
N VAL A 425 1.40 -2.72 31.59
CA VAL A 425 1.93 -2.63 30.23
C VAL A 425 2.83 -1.40 30.11
N THR A 426 3.97 -1.59 29.46
CA THR A 426 4.85 -0.51 28.99
C THR A 426 5.01 -0.61 27.49
N ASP A 427 4.73 0.48 26.78
CA ASP A 427 5.06 0.67 25.38
C ASP A 427 5.56 2.10 25.21
N THR A 428 6.64 2.32 24.47
CA THR A 428 7.13 3.68 24.18
C THR A 428 7.05 4.01 22.68
N THR A 429 6.66 3.03 21.86
CA THR A 429 6.71 3.11 20.39
C THR A 429 8.08 3.62 19.89
N GLY A 430 9.14 3.25 20.63
CA GLY A 430 10.46 3.84 20.58
C GLY A 430 11.40 3.27 19.52
N ASN A 431 12.70 3.51 19.69
CA ASN A 431 13.74 2.79 18.95
C ASN A 431 14.03 1.44 19.62
N ASP A 432 14.72 0.53 18.94
CA ASP A 432 15.12 -0.79 19.45
C ASP A 432 13.94 -1.69 19.87
N GLN A 433 12.75 -1.38 19.35
CA GLN A 433 11.50 -2.11 19.55
C GLN A 433 10.86 -2.37 18.17
N PRO A 434 10.58 -3.64 17.81
CA PRO A 434 9.71 -3.96 16.67
C PRO A 434 8.34 -3.29 16.83
N LYS A 435 8.00 -2.44 15.86
CA LYS A 435 6.79 -1.61 15.91
C LYS A 435 6.06 -1.46 14.58
N GLY A 436 6.60 -1.99 13.49
CA GLY A 436 6.01 -1.84 12.16
C GLY A 436 5.91 -0.36 11.79
N LYS A 437 4.74 0.07 11.31
CA LYS A 437 4.46 1.46 10.90
C LYS A 437 3.90 2.36 12.02
N GLN A 438 4.00 1.97 13.28
CA GLN A 438 3.56 2.82 14.39
C GLN A 438 4.52 4.02 14.61
N SER A 439 3.95 5.22 14.74
CA SER A 439 4.71 6.45 15.00
C SER A 439 4.00 7.36 16.01
N LEU A 440 4.77 7.95 16.94
CA LEU A 440 4.27 9.00 17.83
C LEU A 440 3.90 10.29 17.08
N ASN A 441 4.33 10.43 15.83
CA ASN A 441 3.97 11.50 14.92
C ASN A 441 3.44 10.86 13.62
N PRO A 442 2.19 10.38 13.59
CA PRO A 442 1.62 9.74 12.41
C PRO A 442 1.53 10.73 11.24
N GLY A 443 1.71 10.22 10.03
CA GLY A 443 1.75 10.99 8.80
C GLY A 443 2.52 10.26 7.70
N GLY A 444 2.22 10.60 6.43
CA GLY A 444 2.82 9.92 5.30
C GLY A 444 2.46 8.43 5.28
N ILE A 445 3.48 7.58 5.41
CA ILE A 445 3.39 6.12 5.39
C ILE A 445 3.49 5.48 6.78
N VAL A 446 3.40 6.25 7.86
CA VAL A 446 3.37 5.75 9.26
C VAL A 446 2.13 6.25 9.98
N TYR A 447 1.61 5.44 10.91
CA TYR A 447 0.24 5.57 11.43
C TYR A 447 0.20 5.59 12.97
N THR A 448 -0.99 5.83 13.50
CA THR A 448 -1.26 5.95 14.94
C THR A 448 -0.72 4.73 15.73
N PRO A 449 -0.07 4.94 16.89
CA PRO A 449 0.36 3.85 17.76
C PRO A 449 -0.80 2.99 18.27
N SER A 450 -0.51 1.74 18.61
CA SER A 450 -1.47 0.73 19.07
C SER A 450 -0.92 -0.01 20.29
N SER A 451 -1.00 0.63 21.45
CA SER A 451 -0.47 0.10 22.71
C SER A 451 -1.47 -0.75 23.48
N GLY A 452 -0.95 -1.53 24.43
CA GLY A 452 -1.78 -2.28 25.37
C GLY A 452 -2.20 -3.65 24.85
N ILE A 453 -3.29 -4.16 25.40
CA ILE A 453 -3.82 -5.47 25.05
C ILE A 453 -4.63 -5.35 23.76
N TRP A 454 -4.03 -5.71 22.62
CA TRP A 454 -4.66 -5.53 21.30
C TRP A 454 -5.13 -6.85 20.63
N GLN A 455 -4.87 -8.01 21.25
CA GLN A 455 -5.51 -9.27 20.84
C GLN A 455 -6.19 -9.99 22.02
N THR A 456 -7.07 -10.94 21.70
CA THR A 456 -7.95 -11.64 22.65
C THR A 456 -7.21 -12.15 23.89
N VAL A 457 -7.85 -12.00 25.05
CA VAL A 457 -7.42 -12.59 26.33
C VAL A 457 -8.40 -13.68 26.73
N TRP A 458 -7.92 -14.85 27.15
CA TRP A 458 -8.80 -15.96 27.51
C TRP A 458 -8.19 -16.93 28.52
N MET A 459 -9.05 -17.70 29.17
CA MET A 459 -8.66 -18.76 30.10
C MET A 459 -9.05 -20.14 29.59
N GLU A 460 -8.27 -21.16 29.92
CA GLU A 460 -8.53 -22.54 29.55
C GLU A 460 -8.18 -23.49 30.68
N PRO A 461 -8.99 -24.53 30.89
CA PRO A 461 -8.64 -25.61 31.78
C PRO A 461 -7.95 -26.75 31.02
N VAL A 462 -6.82 -27.22 31.53
CA VAL A 462 -6.05 -28.31 30.96
C VAL A 462 -5.78 -29.41 31.98
N ALA A 463 -5.53 -30.63 31.51
CA ALA A 463 -5.09 -31.71 32.40
C ALA A 463 -3.72 -31.38 33.02
N THR A 464 -3.34 -32.09 34.09
CA THR A 464 -2.04 -31.88 34.77
C THR A 464 -0.86 -32.02 33.79
N THR A 465 -0.93 -33.02 32.91
CA THR A 465 -0.07 -33.15 31.74
C THR A 465 -0.91 -32.79 30.52
N ALA A 466 -0.52 -31.72 29.82
CA ALA A 466 -1.27 -31.16 28.71
C ALA A 466 -0.39 -30.88 27.51
N ILE A 467 -1.03 -30.85 26.34
CA ILE A 467 -0.44 -30.46 25.07
C ILE A 467 -0.28 -28.94 25.10
N SER A 468 0.95 -28.45 25.00
CA SER A 468 1.24 -27.02 24.94
C SER A 468 1.25 -26.51 23.50
N ASP A 469 1.65 -27.34 22.55
CA ASP A 469 1.75 -26.96 21.14
C ASP A 469 1.71 -28.19 20.21
N LEU A 470 1.46 -27.94 18.92
CA LEU A 470 1.57 -28.90 17.82
C LEU A 470 2.48 -28.30 16.76
N VAL A 471 3.41 -29.08 16.22
CA VAL A 471 4.21 -28.68 15.04
C VAL A 471 3.92 -29.67 13.92
N THR A 472 3.42 -29.17 12.80
CA THR A 472 3.02 -29.98 11.65
C THR A 472 3.72 -29.54 10.37
N THR A 473 4.42 -30.46 9.71
CA THR A 473 5.12 -30.20 8.44
C THR A 473 4.71 -31.23 7.39
N PRO A 474 4.02 -30.82 6.31
CA PRO A 474 3.67 -31.71 5.21
C PRO A 474 4.90 -32.27 4.48
N ASP A 475 4.85 -33.54 4.14
CA ASP A 475 5.78 -34.25 3.25
C ASP A 475 4.97 -34.82 2.09
N VAL A 476 4.82 -34.00 1.05
CA VAL A 476 4.00 -34.32 -0.13
C VAL A 476 4.54 -35.53 -0.87
N ALA A 477 5.86 -35.61 -1.07
CA ALA A 477 6.53 -36.70 -1.77
C ALA A 477 6.24 -38.07 -1.13
N ASN A 478 6.16 -38.13 0.20
CA ASN A 478 5.90 -39.38 0.93
C ASN A 478 4.44 -39.55 1.37
N SER A 479 3.52 -38.71 0.91
CA SER A 479 2.10 -38.71 1.31
C SER A 479 1.94 -38.76 2.84
N ALA A 480 2.68 -37.93 3.56
CA ALA A 480 2.75 -37.96 5.02
C ALA A 480 2.75 -36.56 5.63
N LEU A 481 2.34 -36.49 6.89
CA LEU A 481 2.49 -35.32 7.74
C LEU A 481 3.44 -35.67 8.87
N THR A 482 4.49 -34.88 9.07
CA THR A 482 5.29 -34.96 10.30
C THR A 482 4.57 -34.17 11.39
N VAL A 483 4.28 -34.82 12.52
CA VAL A 483 3.57 -34.23 13.66
C VAL A 483 4.43 -34.37 14.91
N THR A 484 4.76 -33.25 15.55
CA THR A 484 5.37 -33.22 16.88
C THR A 484 4.37 -32.66 17.87
N VAL A 485 4.01 -33.44 18.88
CA VAL A 485 3.12 -33.00 19.97
C VAL A 485 3.98 -32.52 21.13
N VAL A 486 3.93 -31.22 21.44
CA VAL A 486 4.76 -30.63 22.50
C VAL A 486 4.02 -30.71 23.83
N ALA A 487 4.69 -31.24 24.85
CA ALA A 487 4.15 -31.34 26.21
C ALA A 487 5.26 -31.35 27.27
N SER A 488 4.92 -31.02 28.51
CA SER A 488 5.85 -31.05 29.66
C SER A 488 6.48 -32.42 29.97
N THR A 489 5.95 -33.50 29.41
CA THR A 489 6.44 -34.88 29.61
C THR A 489 6.37 -35.65 28.29
N ASN A 490 7.15 -36.73 28.16
CA ASN A 490 7.11 -37.65 27.02
C ASN A 490 5.95 -38.66 27.11
N ALA A 491 4.73 -38.15 27.32
CA ALA A 491 3.53 -38.96 27.47
C ALA A 491 3.12 -39.64 26.14
N PRO A 492 2.43 -40.78 26.17
CA PRO A 492 1.79 -41.36 25.00
C PRO A 492 0.81 -40.39 24.33
N VAL A 493 0.91 -40.28 23.00
CA VAL A 493 0.04 -39.44 22.16
C VAL A 493 -0.48 -40.23 20.97
N THR A 494 -1.69 -39.88 20.53
CA THR A 494 -2.28 -40.36 19.27
C THR A 494 -2.74 -39.16 18.47
N ALA A 495 -2.31 -39.07 17.22
CA ALA A 495 -2.73 -38.06 16.24
C ALA A 495 -3.52 -38.74 15.11
N THR A 496 -4.69 -38.21 14.79
CA THR A 496 -5.62 -38.74 13.78
C THR A 496 -5.98 -37.65 12.79
N ALA A 497 -5.73 -37.88 11.51
CA ALA A 497 -6.15 -36.99 10.43
C ALA A 497 -7.53 -37.40 9.90
N LEU A 498 -8.40 -36.42 9.71
CA LEU A 498 -9.75 -36.59 9.18
C LEU A 498 -9.94 -35.76 7.91
N ASP A 499 -10.70 -36.28 6.96
CA ASP A 499 -11.13 -35.52 5.78
C ASP A 499 -12.31 -34.57 6.10
N LYS A 500 -12.74 -33.75 5.14
CA LYS A 500 -13.87 -32.80 5.32
C LYS A 500 -15.21 -33.48 5.65
N GLN A 501 -15.34 -34.79 5.47
CA GLN A 501 -16.53 -35.57 5.86
C GLN A 501 -16.37 -36.23 7.23
N GLY A 502 -15.27 -35.97 7.95
CA GLY A 502 -14.97 -36.57 9.25
C GLY A 502 -14.48 -38.02 9.17
N ARG A 503 -14.11 -38.52 7.99
CA ARG A 503 -13.57 -39.88 7.82
C ARG A 503 -12.07 -39.88 8.10
N ARG A 504 -11.61 -40.88 8.84
CA ARG A 504 -10.19 -41.06 9.14
C ARG A 504 -9.39 -41.41 7.88
N VAL A 505 -8.39 -40.60 7.57
CA VAL A 505 -7.46 -40.78 6.44
C VAL A 505 -6.04 -41.15 6.88
N GLY A 506 -5.74 -41.03 8.17
CA GLY A 506 -4.47 -41.42 8.78
C GLY A 506 -4.55 -41.48 10.31
N THR A 507 -3.70 -42.29 10.93
CA THR A 507 -3.48 -42.29 12.38
C THR A 507 -2.04 -42.65 12.71
N VAL A 508 -1.47 -42.04 13.75
CA VAL A 508 -0.17 -42.38 14.30
C VAL A 508 -0.20 -42.30 15.82
N THR A 509 0.54 -43.19 16.48
CA THR A 509 0.72 -43.19 17.94
C THR A 509 2.21 -43.18 18.23
N GLY A 510 2.60 -42.45 19.27
CA GLY A 510 3.98 -42.36 19.71
C GLY A 510 4.10 -41.61 21.02
N THR A 511 5.23 -40.95 21.22
CA THR A 511 5.51 -40.15 22.41
C THR A 511 5.50 -38.66 22.09
N ALA A 512 5.01 -37.84 23.00
CA ALA A 512 5.17 -36.39 22.93
C ALA A 512 6.68 -36.01 22.84
N ASN A 513 6.95 -34.84 22.28
CA ASN A 513 8.28 -34.28 22.04
C ASN A 513 9.16 -35.09 21.06
N THR A 514 8.56 -35.97 20.26
CA THR A 514 9.24 -36.69 19.18
C THR A 514 8.49 -36.50 17.86
N PRO A 515 9.20 -36.38 16.72
CA PRO A 515 8.55 -36.32 15.41
C PRO A 515 7.86 -37.64 15.07
N LEU A 516 6.57 -37.59 14.74
CA LEU A 516 5.76 -38.74 14.34
C LEU A 516 5.36 -38.62 12.87
N THR A 517 5.53 -39.69 12.10
CA THR A 517 5.12 -39.73 10.68
C THR A 517 3.69 -40.24 10.54
N LEU A 518 2.75 -39.35 10.28
CA LEU A 518 1.34 -39.64 10.02
C LEU A 518 1.12 -39.83 8.52
N LYS A 519 0.93 -41.07 8.06
CA LYS A 519 0.62 -41.36 6.65
C LYS A 519 -0.80 -40.92 6.30
N ILE A 520 -0.95 -40.23 5.17
CA ILE A 520 -2.22 -39.73 4.64
C ILE A 520 -2.58 -40.54 3.40
N SER A 521 -3.74 -41.20 3.44
CA SER A 521 -4.21 -41.99 2.30
C SER A 521 -4.72 -41.07 1.18
N ASN A 522 -4.14 -41.17 -0.03
CA ASN A 522 -4.51 -40.39 -1.22
C ASN A 522 -4.66 -38.88 -0.94
N PRO A 523 -3.56 -38.17 -0.57
CA PRO A 523 -3.64 -36.78 -0.15
C PRO A 523 -4.13 -35.89 -1.30
N ARG A 524 -5.24 -35.19 -1.06
CA ARG A 524 -5.64 -33.97 -1.78
C ARG A 524 -4.79 -32.80 -1.29
N LEU A 525 -4.12 -32.12 -2.21
CA LEU A 525 -3.19 -31.05 -1.91
C LEU A 525 -3.91 -29.71 -1.75
N TRP A 526 -3.36 -28.84 -0.90
CA TRP A 526 -3.82 -27.47 -0.73
C TRP A 526 -3.19 -26.58 -1.81
N SER A 527 -4.00 -25.70 -2.41
CA SER A 527 -3.58 -24.62 -3.29
C SER A 527 -4.55 -23.44 -3.21
N PRO A 528 -4.23 -22.28 -3.81
CA PRO A 528 -5.18 -21.17 -3.91
C PRO A 528 -6.51 -21.52 -4.61
N ASP A 529 -6.51 -22.48 -5.52
CA ASP A 529 -7.71 -22.90 -6.27
C ASP A 529 -8.44 -24.07 -5.61
N ASP A 530 -7.73 -24.85 -4.79
CA ASP A 530 -8.26 -25.96 -4.01
C ASP A 530 -7.74 -25.90 -2.56
N PRO A 531 -8.29 -25.02 -1.70
CA PRO A 531 -7.86 -24.86 -0.31
C PRO A 531 -8.37 -26.02 0.57
N TYR A 532 -7.83 -27.20 0.32
CA TYR A 532 -8.22 -28.41 1.02
C TYR A 532 -7.47 -28.53 2.37
N LEU A 533 -8.23 -28.50 3.46
CA LEU A 533 -7.75 -28.67 4.83
C LEU A 533 -8.26 -29.97 5.43
N TYR A 534 -7.40 -30.66 6.17
CA TYR A 534 -7.71 -31.83 6.98
C TYR A 534 -7.82 -31.43 8.44
N ASP A 535 -8.78 -32.01 9.17
CA ASP A 535 -8.81 -31.86 10.63
C ASP A 535 -7.77 -32.80 11.27
N LEU A 536 -7.14 -32.34 12.36
CA LEU A 536 -6.16 -33.10 13.13
C LEU A 536 -6.62 -33.22 14.59
N ASP A 537 -7.06 -34.42 14.98
CA ASP A 537 -7.41 -34.73 16.37
C ASP A 537 -6.19 -35.30 17.10
N VAL A 538 -5.76 -34.66 18.18
CA VAL A 538 -4.62 -35.11 19.00
C VAL A 538 -5.07 -35.39 20.42
N THR A 539 -4.76 -36.59 20.91
CA THR A 539 -5.01 -37.01 22.29
C THR A 539 -3.70 -37.34 22.98
N LEU A 540 -3.49 -36.80 24.17
CA LEU A 540 -2.40 -37.16 25.07
C LEU A 540 -2.99 -37.89 26.29
N THR A 541 -2.39 -39.00 26.69
CA THR A 541 -2.82 -39.78 27.87
C THR A 541 -1.67 -39.99 28.84
N GLN A 542 -1.88 -39.67 30.12
CA GLN A 542 -0.91 -39.88 31.20
C GLN A 542 -1.63 -40.44 32.43
N GLY A 543 -1.41 -41.72 32.75
CA GLY A 543 -2.12 -42.40 33.85
C GLY A 543 -3.64 -42.39 33.62
N ARG A 544 -4.40 -41.73 34.51
CA ARG A 544 -5.85 -41.52 34.36
C ARG A 544 -6.22 -40.18 33.71
N GLY A 545 -5.24 -39.30 33.46
CA GLY A 545 -5.45 -38.01 32.82
C GLY A 545 -5.47 -38.13 31.30
N THR A 546 -6.32 -37.33 30.66
CA THR A 546 -6.38 -37.22 29.20
C THR A 546 -6.52 -35.77 28.81
N ASP A 547 -5.70 -35.32 27.86
CA ASP A 547 -5.81 -34.02 27.22
C ASP A 547 -6.12 -34.19 25.73
N ARG A 548 -6.94 -33.29 25.18
CA ARG A 548 -7.37 -33.33 23.78
C ARG A 548 -7.36 -31.95 23.17
N VAL A 549 -6.80 -31.86 21.98
CA VAL A 549 -6.81 -30.66 21.14
C VAL A 549 -7.18 -31.05 19.72
N ARG A 550 -7.74 -30.09 18.98
CA ARG A 550 -7.96 -30.20 17.54
C ARG A 550 -7.19 -29.12 16.80
N GLY A 551 -6.56 -29.44 15.70
CA GLY A 551 -5.95 -28.49 14.77
C GLY A 551 -6.36 -28.82 13.34
N TYR A 552 -5.64 -28.29 12.37
CA TYR A 552 -5.83 -28.63 10.97
C TYR A 552 -4.52 -28.48 10.20
N PHE A 553 -4.45 -29.06 9.00
CA PHE A 553 -3.30 -28.89 8.12
C PHE A 553 -3.72 -28.95 6.65
N GLY A 554 -2.92 -28.32 5.79
CA GLY A 554 -2.99 -28.46 4.34
C GLY A 554 -1.78 -29.22 3.82
N MET A 555 -1.99 -30.18 2.92
CA MET A 555 -0.87 -30.90 2.27
C MET A 555 -0.36 -30.08 1.09
N ARG A 556 0.82 -29.43 1.20
CA ARG A 556 1.41 -28.68 0.08
C ARG A 556 2.92 -28.55 0.21
N GLN A 557 3.58 -28.34 -0.93
CA GLN A 557 5.02 -28.07 -1.02
C GLN A 557 5.25 -26.84 -1.89
N ILE A 558 6.08 -25.91 -1.42
CA ILE A 558 6.53 -24.73 -2.17
C ILE A 558 8.05 -24.80 -2.31
N GLU A 559 8.56 -24.52 -3.51
CA GLU A 559 9.99 -24.56 -3.80
C GLU A 559 10.36 -23.61 -4.94
N VAL A 560 11.66 -23.44 -5.15
CA VAL A 560 12.22 -22.79 -6.34
C VAL A 560 12.68 -23.88 -7.32
N SER A 561 12.33 -23.76 -8.59
CA SER A 561 12.79 -24.67 -9.65
C SER A 561 12.93 -23.94 -10.97
N THR A 562 13.76 -24.46 -11.88
CA THR A 562 13.92 -23.89 -13.21
C THR A 562 12.74 -24.26 -14.10
N VAL A 563 11.99 -23.26 -14.56
CA VAL A 563 10.85 -23.39 -15.47
C VAL A 563 11.00 -22.37 -16.59
N GLY A 564 10.91 -22.79 -17.85
CA GLY A 564 11.06 -21.89 -19.01
C GLY A 564 12.43 -21.17 -19.07
N GLY A 565 13.47 -21.77 -18.48
CA GLY A 565 14.83 -21.20 -18.43
C GLY A 565 15.13 -20.30 -17.22
N PHE A 566 14.15 -20.03 -16.34
CA PHE A 566 14.31 -19.15 -15.18
C PHE A 566 14.00 -19.87 -13.87
N PRO A 567 14.64 -19.51 -12.74
CA PRO A 567 14.14 -19.90 -11.42
C PRO A 567 12.74 -19.31 -11.19
N LYS A 568 11.79 -20.17 -10.86
CA LYS A 568 10.40 -19.82 -10.61
C LYS A 568 9.90 -20.43 -9.31
N LEU A 569 8.92 -19.78 -8.70
CA LEU A 569 8.15 -20.37 -7.60
C LEU A 569 7.30 -21.53 -8.15
N VAL A 570 7.39 -22.68 -7.47
CA VAL A 570 6.69 -23.91 -7.82
C VAL A 570 5.90 -24.41 -6.63
N LEU A 571 4.58 -24.48 -6.77
CA LEU A 571 3.65 -25.01 -5.78
C LEU A 571 3.15 -26.37 -6.23
N ASN A 572 3.38 -27.40 -5.41
CA ASN A 572 2.97 -28.78 -5.69
C ASN A 572 3.48 -29.29 -7.06
N GLY A 573 4.70 -28.92 -7.43
CA GLY A 573 5.34 -29.31 -8.69
C GLY A 573 4.88 -28.54 -9.94
N LYS A 574 4.08 -27.46 -9.77
CA LYS A 574 3.65 -26.59 -10.89
C LYS A 574 4.09 -25.14 -10.67
N PRO A 575 4.50 -24.41 -11.72
CA PRO A 575 4.82 -23.00 -11.58
C PRO A 575 3.59 -22.22 -11.08
N VAL A 576 3.84 -21.23 -10.24
CA VAL A 576 2.81 -20.34 -9.72
C VAL A 576 3.31 -18.90 -9.75
N PHE A 577 2.44 -17.97 -10.13
CA PHE A 577 2.70 -16.56 -9.96
C PHE A 577 1.98 -16.05 -8.71
N SER A 578 2.75 -15.47 -7.78
CA SER A 578 2.24 -14.84 -6.56
C SER A 578 1.79 -13.42 -6.87
N LEU A 579 0.53 -13.23 -7.27
CA LEU A 579 -0.06 -11.90 -7.46
C LEU A 579 -0.73 -11.46 -6.15
N ALA A 580 -0.08 -10.55 -5.45
CA ALA A 580 -0.44 -10.16 -4.09
C ALA A 580 -0.93 -8.71 -3.97
N THR A 581 -1.69 -8.46 -2.92
CA THR A 581 -1.87 -7.11 -2.36
C THR A 581 -1.01 -6.95 -1.11
N LEU A 582 -0.49 -5.75 -0.90
CA LEU A 582 0.06 -5.34 0.39
C LEU A 582 -1.10 -5.14 1.38
N ASP A 583 -0.97 -5.73 2.58
CA ASP A 583 -1.95 -5.61 3.66
C ASP A 583 -1.25 -5.17 4.95
N GLN A 584 -1.57 -3.94 5.35
CA GLN A 584 -1.05 -3.27 6.54
C GLN A 584 -1.84 -3.58 7.82
N GLY A 585 -3.11 -4.03 7.68
CA GLY A 585 -3.94 -4.46 8.81
C GLY A 585 -4.41 -3.37 9.78
N PHE A 586 -4.60 -2.13 9.32
CA PHE A 586 -5.17 -1.05 10.14
C PHE A 586 -6.66 -0.84 9.88
N PHE A 587 -7.40 -0.47 10.92
CA PHE A 587 -8.81 -0.13 10.91
C PHE A 587 -9.04 1.26 11.54
N PRO A 588 -9.91 2.12 10.99
CA PRO A 588 -10.11 3.48 11.51
C PRO A 588 -10.69 3.54 12.92
N ASP A 589 -11.40 2.50 13.34
CA ASP A 589 -12.08 2.41 14.64
C ASP A 589 -11.32 1.52 15.65
N GLY A 590 -10.56 0.52 15.18
CA GLY A 590 -9.82 -0.43 16.01
C GLY A 590 -8.30 -0.41 15.90
N LEU A 591 -7.73 0.42 15.01
CA LEU A 591 -6.31 0.46 14.65
C LEU A 591 -5.79 -0.94 14.30
N TYR A 592 -4.91 -1.53 15.12
CA TYR A 592 -4.43 -2.90 14.91
C TYR A 592 -5.48 -4.01 15.05
N THR A 593 -6.57 -3.77 15.77
CA THR A 593 -7.55 -4.79 16.08
C THR A 593 -8.78 -4.62 15.19
N ALA A 594 -9.00 -5.58 14.29
CA ALA A 594 -10.24 -5.64 13.52
C ALA A 594 -11.47 -5.63 14.46
N PRO A 595 -12.53 -4.86 14.16
CA PRO A 595 -13.70 -4.78 15.04
C PRO A 595 -14.40 -6.12 15.32
N THR A 596 -14.37 -7.04 14.36
CA THR A 596 -15.00 -8.38 14.43
C THR A 596 -14.19 -9.38 13.61
N ASP A 597 -14.44 -10.69 13.78
CA ASP A 597 -13.80 -11.73 12.96
C ASP A 597 -14.24 -11.63 11.49
N GLU A 598 -15.46 -11.16 11.22
CA GLU A 598 -15.95 -10.87 9.88
C GLU A 598 -15.18 -9.72 9.22
N ALA A 599 -14.84 -8.67 9.99
CA ALA A 599 -14.00 -7.57 9.48
C ALA A 599 -12.59 -8.07 9.14
N LEU A 600 -12.02 -8.96 9.96
CA LEU A 600 -10.72 -9.58 9.72
C LEU A 600 -10.72 -10.44 8.44
N ARG A 601 -11.83 -11.13 8.17
CA ARG A 601 -12.02 -11.98 6.98
C ARG A 601 -12.29 -11.15 5.71
N PHE A 602 -12.96 -10.01 5.84
CA PHE A 602 -13.41 -9.20 4.70
C PHE A 602 -12.26 -8.80 3.76
N ASP A 603 -11.16 -8.26 4.29
CA ASP A 603 -10.04 -7.79 3.46
C ASP A 603 -9.47 -8.95 2.61
N LEU A 604 -9.40 -10.17 3.16
CA LEU A 604 -8.97 -11.38 2.45
C LEU A 604 -9.99 -11.83 1.38
N GLU A 605 -11.28 -11.80 1.70
CA GLU A 605 -12.34 -12.12 0.73
C GLU A 605 -12.32 -11.15 -0.45
N GLU A 606 -12.09 -9.86 -0.19
CA GLU A 606 -12.01 -8.84 -1.21
C GLU A 606 -10.75 -8.96 -2.07
N THR A 607 -9.59 -9.27 -1.47
CA THR A 607 -8.38 -9.63 -2.23
C THR A 607 -8.68 -10.78 -3.20
N LYS A 608 -9.30 -11.87 -2.73
CA LYS A 608 -9.65 -13.01 -3.59
C LYS A 608 -10.69 -12.64 -4.65
N ARG A 609 -11.69 -11.83 -4.30
CA ARG A 609 -12.76 -11.37 -5.20
C ARG A 609 -12.21 -10.52 -6.34
N LEU A 610 -11.19 -9.71 -6.09
CA LEU A 610 -10.48 -8.91 -7.09
C LEU A 610 -9.48 -9.73 -7.93
N GLY A 611 -9.42 -11.05 -7.76
CA GLY A 611 -8.63 -11.95 -8.61
C GLY A 611 -7.18 -12.12 -8.19
N PHE A 612 -6.77 -11.59 -7.04
CA PHE A 612 -5.46 -11.88 -6.45
C PHE A 612 -5.47 -13.29 -5.84
N ASN A 613 -4.30 -13.94 -5.79
CA ASN A 613 -4.12 -15.27 -5.19
C ASN A 613 -3.17 -15.25 -3.97
N ALA A 614 -2.62 -14.08 -3.64
CA ALA A 614 -1.68 -13.91 -2.55
C ALA A 614 -1.93 -12.61 -1.76
N VAL A 615 -1.35 -12.54 -0.56
CA VAL A 615 -1.31 -11.35 0.31
C VAL A 615 0.08 -11.27 0.93
N ARG A 616 0.64 -10.06 0.99
CA ARG A 616 1.83 -9.79 1.80
C ARG A 616 1.39 -9.04 3.06
N LYS A 617 1.48 -9.69 4.21
CA LYS A 617 1.19 -9.08 5.51
C LYS A 617 2.41 -8.25 5.91
N HIS A 618 2.28 -6.94 5.72
CA HIS A 618 3.40 -6.01 5.72
C HIS A 618 3.79 -5.60 7.13
N ILE A 619 5.01 -5.98 7.53
CA ILE A 619 5.73 -5.64 8.78
C ILE A 619 4.87 -5.60 10.06
N LYS A 620 3.85 -6.45 10.11
CA LYS A 620 2.86 -6.66 11.18
C LYS A 620 2.57 -8.16 11.26
N VAL A 621 2.08 -8.65 12.38
CA VAL A 621 1.54 -10.02 12.53
C VAL A 621 0.09 -9.93 12.97
N GLU A 622 -0.83 -10.67 12.34
CA GLU A 622 -2.25 -10.67 12.70
C GLU A 622 -2.57 -11.73 13.78
N PRO A 623 -3.77 -11.71 14.39
CA PRO A 623 -4.25 -12.84 15.17
C PRO A 623 -4.27 -14.12 14.32
N ALA A 624 -3.98 -15.27 14.93
CA ALA A 624 -3.99 -16.60 14.29
C ALA A 624 -5.25 -16.92 13.47
N ARG A 625 -6.38 -16.27 13.78
CA ARG A 625 -7.62 -16.37 13.01
C ARG A 625 -7.53 -15.78 11.59
N TRP A 626 -6.74 -14.74 11.36
CA TRP A 626 -6.53 -14.17 10.03
C TRP A 626 -5.89 -15.20 9.09
N TYR A 627 -4.85 -15.89 9.55
CA TYR A 627 -4.18 -16.93 8.77
C TYR A 627 -5.08 -18.14 8.51
N ARG A 628 -5.97 -18.48 9.47
CA ARG A 628 -7.02 -19.47 9.22
C ARG A 628 -7.94 -19.05 8.08
N HIS A 629 -8.39 -17.79 8.05
CA HIS A 629 -9.22 -17.31 6.95
C HIS A 629 -8.46 -17.39 5.62
N ALA A 630 -7.17 -17.04 5.59
CA ALA A 630 -6.34 -17.19 4.39
C ALA A 630 -6.21 -18.66 3.94
N ASP A 631 -6.03 -19.60 4.88
CA ASP A 631 -5.98 -21.04 4.61
C ASP A 631 -7.30 -21.56 4.03
N GLU A 632 -8.43 -21.11 4.57
CA GLU A 632 -9.78 -21.52 4.15
C GLU A 632 -10.15 -20.93 2.77
N LEU A 633 -9.75 -19.69 2.50
CA LEU A 633 -10.04 -18.97 1.26
C LEU A 633 -9.11 -19.37 0.10
N GLY A 634 -7.94 -19.94 0.40
CA GLY A 634 -6.92 -20.26 -0.59
C GLY A 634 -6.20 -19.01 -1.07
N LEU A 635 -5.48 -18.36 -0.15
CA LEU A 635 -4.56 -17.27 -0.44
C LEU A 635 -3.15 -17.66 0.01
N LEU A 636 -2.15 -17.41 -0.83
CA LEU A 636 -0.75 -17.48 -0.44
C LEU A 636 -0.42 -16.29 0.45
N VAL A 637 0.41 -16.48 1.47
CA VAL A 637 0.80 -15.42 2.40
C VAL A 637 2.31 -15.28 2.44
N TRP A 638 2.78 -14.06 2.22
CA TRP A 638 4.12 -13.60 2.62
C TRP A 638 4.00 -12.95 3.98
N GLN A 639 4.71 -13.48 4.97
CA GLN A 639 4.73 -12.92 6.32
C GLN A 639 6.04 -12.19 6.56
N ASP A 640 5.95 -10.88 6.73
CA ASP A 640 7.09 -10.06 7.07
C ASP A 640 7.44 -10.17 8.55
N PHE A 641 8.72 -10.04 8.88
CA PHE A 641 9.12 -9.69 10.24
C PHE A 641 8.66 -8.26 10.55
N VAL A 642 8.40 -7.98 11.82
CA VAL A 642 8.00 -6.64 12.24
C VAL A 642 9.23 -5.72 12.25
N SER A 643 9.21 -4.69 11.40
CA SER A 643 10.29 -3.71 11.30
C SER A 643 10.45 -2.86 12.56
N ALA A 644 11.66 -2.35 12.74
CA ALA A 644 12.06 -1.49 13.85
C ALA A 644 13.10 -0.46 13.39
N THR A 645 13.22 0.67 14.10
CA THR A 645 14.42 1.49 14.05
C THR A 645 15.45 0.92 15.02
N ILE A 646 16.45 0.21 14.51
CA ILE A 646 17.47 -0.49 15.32
C ILE A 646 18.73 0.37 15.44
N ARG A 647 19.13 0.66 16.67
CA ARG A 647 20.30 1.49 17.02
C ARG A 647 21.29 0.77 17.93
N THR A 648 20.87 -0.29 18.61
CA THR A 648 21.69 -1.02 19.58
C THR A 648 21.65 -2.53 19.36
N THR A 649 22.62 -3.25 19.93
CA THR A 649 22.64 -4.72 19.93
C THR A 649 21.39 -5.31 20.60
N ALA A 650 20.86 -4.67 21.64
CA ALA A 650 19.61 -5.10 22.27
C ALA A 650 18.43 -5.03 21.31
N GLY A 651 18.37 -4.00 20.45
CA GLY A 651 17.36 -3.90 19.38
C GLY A 651 17.50 -5.01 18.33
N GLN A 652 18.74 -5.36 17.95
CA GLN A 652 19.00 -6.49 17.04
C GLN A 652 18.53 -7.82 17.65
N GLU A 653 18.85 -8.05 18.93
CA GLU A 653 18.42 -9.25 19.65
C GLU A 653 16.89 -9.32 19.78
N ALA A 654 16.23 -8.20 20.08
CA ALA A 654 14.77 -8.11 20.18
C ALA A 654 14.10 -8.45 18.84
N PHE A 655 14.58 -7.87 17.74
CA PHE A 655 14.10 -8.15 16.39
C PHE A 655 14.24 -9.64 16.03
N LEU A 656 15.43 -10.22 16.22
CA LEU A 656 15.68 -11.62 15.87
C LEU A 656 14.92 -12.60 16.78
N HIS A 657 14.82 -12.30 18.07
CA HIS A 657 14.07 -13.14 19.01
C HIS A 657 12.57 -13.17 18.65
N GLN A 658 11.97 -11.99 18.46
CA GLN A 658 10.54 -11.89 18.16
C GLN A 658 10.20 -12.44 16.77
N GLY A 659 11.07 -12.25 15.77
CA GLY A 659 10.90 -12.88 14.46
C GLY A 659 10.92 -14.41 14.52
N ARG A 660 11.83 -15.01 15.30
CA ARG A 660 11.86 -16.48 15.52
C ARG A 660 10.65 -16.97 16.30
N GLU A 661 10.20 -16.22 17.30
CA GLU A 661 8.98 -16.55 18.06
C GLU A 661 7.75 -16.53 17.15
N MET A 662 7.62 -15.50 16.29
CA MET A 662 6.58 -15.44 15.26
C MET A 662 6.66 -16.67 14.34
N MET A 663 7.82 -16.98 13.76
CA MET A 663 7.95 -18.15 12.88
C MET A 663 7.48 -19.44 13.57
N SER A 664 7.85 -19.63 14.84
CA SER A 664 7.42 -20.79 15.62
C SER A 664 5.90 -20.85 15.80
N GLN A 665 5.25 -19.73 16.16
CA GLN A 665 3.81 -19.69 16.41
C GLN A 665 2.96 -19.83 15.13
N PHE A 666 3.51 -19.45 13.98
CA PHE A 666 2.80 -19.43 12.69
C PHE A 666 3.29 -20.50 11.69
N HIS A 667 4.16 -21.42 12.11
CA HIS A 667 4.71 -22.51 11.29
C HIS A 667 3.63 -23.36 10.58
N ASN A 668 2.53 -23.66 11.29
CA ASN A 668 1.54 -24.64 10.86
C ASN A 668 0.56 -24.14 9.78
N PHE A 669 0.51 -22.83 9.49
CA PHE A 669 -0.46 -22.28 8.54
C PHE A 669 -0.03 -22.59 7.09
N PRO A 670 -0.78 -23.40 6.32
CA PRO A 670 -0.42 -23.75 4.94
C PRO A 670 -0.36 -22.56 3.98
N SER A 671 -1.16 -21.51 4.21
CA SER A 671 -1.16 -20.28 3.40
C SER A 671 0.17 -19.56 3.39
N ILE A 672 0.87 -19.52 4.53
CA ILE A 672 2.19 -18.88 4.59
C ILE A 672 3.15 -19.70 3.71
N ILE A 673 3.68 -19.07 2.67
CA ILE A 673 4.62 -19.68 1.73
C ILE A 673 6.04 -19.19 1.93
N GLY A 674 6.21 -18.02 2.53
CA GLY A 674 7.52 -17.43 2.74
C GLY A 674 7.59 -16.40 3.84
N TRP A 675 8.83 -16.19 4.30
CA TRP A 675 9.20 -15.23 5.33
C TRP A 675 9.99 -14.09 4.68
N VAL A 676 9.56 -12.85 4.91
CA VAL A 676 10.30 -11.64 4.50
C VAL A 676 11.01 -11.09 5.73
N VAL A 677 12.33 -11.00 5.69
CA VAL A 677 13.12 -10.61 6.88
C VAL A 677 13.19 -9.09 7.02
N PHE A 678 13.58 -8.37 5.98
CA PHE A 678 13.65 -6.89 6.00
C PHE A 678 12.80 -6.29 4.87
N ASN A 679 12.45 -5.02 5.03
CA ASN A 679 11.74 -4.22 4.04
C ASN A 679 12.46 -2.88 3.86
N GLU A 680 12.89 -2.53 2.64
CA GLU A 680 13.45 -1.20 2.28
C GLU A 680 14.63 -0.73 3.16
N GLY A 681 15.35 -1.66 3.78
CA GLY A 681 16.43 -1.37 4.74
C GLY A 681 15.96 -1.01 6.16
N TRP A 682 14.66 -1.08 6.45
CA TRP A 682 14.11 -0.76 7.78
C TRP A 682 14.54 -1.79 8.81
N GLY A 683 15.41 -1.36 9.71
CA GLY A 683 16.03 -2.22 10.71
C GLY A 683 17.25 -2.97 10.18
N GLU A 684 17.68 -2.74 8.94
CA GLU A 684 18.89 -3.35 8.38
C GLU A 684 20.15 -2.62 8.86
N TRP A 685 21.09 -3.35 9.49
CA TRP A 685 22.33 -2.76 10.02
C TRP A 685 23.59 -3.11 9.22
N ASP A 686 23.61 -4.25 8.54
CA ASP A 686 24.77 -4.71 7.76
C ASP A 686 24.34 -5.72 6.69
N ARG A 687 24.79 -5.52 5.44
CA ARG A 687 24.46 -6.38 4.29
C ARG A 687 24.90 -7.84 4.49
N THR A 688 26.04 -8.08 5.15
CA THR A 688 26.51 -9.44 5.41
C THR A 688 25.64 -10.12 6.46
N ALA A 689 25.28 -9.39 7.51
CA ALA A 689 24.35 -9.86 8.53
C ALA A 689 22.98 -10.19 7.92
N THR A 690 22.45 -9.36 7.02
CA THR A 690 21.21 -9.65 6.27
C THR A 690 21.24 -11.03 5.63
N GLY A 691 22.32 -11.34 4.91
CA GLY A 691 22.48 -12.65 4.28
C GLY A 691 22.62 -13.80 5.29
N GLN A 692 23.34 -13.60 6.39
CA GLN A 692 23.46 -14.61 7.45
C GLN A 692 22.14 -14.87 8.18
N ILE A 693 21.33 -13.84 8.38
CA ILE A 693 20.00 -13.97 8.99
C ILE A 693 19.07 -14.72 8.04
N ALA A 694 19.10 -14.43 6.74
CA ALA A 694 18.32 -15.17 5.75
C ALA A 694 18.67 -16.67 5.77
N ASP A 695 19.95 -17.03 5.83
CA ASP A 695 20.39 -18.43 5.98
C ASP A 695 19.87 -19.07 7.29
N GLN A 696 19.88 -18.31 8.39
CA GLN A 696 19.34 -18.79 9.69
C GLN A 696 17.82 -18.99 9.64
N VAL A 697 17.08 -18.09 9.00
CA VAL A 697 15.63 -18.19 8.80
C VAL A 697 15.32 -19.43 7.95
N LYS A 698 16.05 -19.64 6.85
CA LYS A 698 15.89 -20.83 6.00
C LYS A 698 16.21 -22.12 6.75
N ALA A 699 17.24 -22.12 7.59
CA ALA A 699 17.58 -23.29 8.41
C ALA A 699 16.54 -23.58 9.49
N ALA A 700 15.90 -22.54 10.05
CA ALA A 700 14.86 -22.68 11.06
C ALA A 700 13.54 -23.23 10.47
N ASP A 701 13.19 -22.84 9.26
CA ASP A 701 12.03 -23.35 8.52
C ASP A 701 12.36 -23.63 7.05
N PRO A 702 12.91 -24.81 6.73
CA PRO A 702 13.27 -25.18 5.36
C PRO A 702 12.05 -25.45 4.47
N SER A 703 10.83 -25.46 5.03
CA SER A 703 9.59 -25.74 4.29
C SER A 703 9.01 -24.53 3.57
N ARG A 704 9.68 -23.37 3.67
CA ARG A 704 9.23 -22.07 3.15
C ARG A 704 10.30 -21.38 2.32
N ILE A 705 9.85 -20.42 1.52
CA ILE A 705 10.68 -19.49 0.77
C ILE A 705 11.17 -18.37 1.69
N VAL A 706 12.39 -17.88 1.50
CA VAL A 706 12.94 -16.76 2.28
C VAL A 706 13.27 -15.59 1.36
N ASN A 707 12.63 -14.47 1.62
CA ASN A 707 13.03 -13.18 1.04
C ASN A 707 13.89 -12.43 2.06
N ALA A 708 15.18 -12.28 1.77
CA ALA A 708 16.13 -11.65 2.70
C ALA A 708 15.79 -10.17 2.93
N HIS A 709 15.37 -9.46 1.88
CA HIS A 709 14.94 -8.07 1.96
C HIS A 709 14.05 -7.70 0.78
N SER A 710 12.79 -7.38 1.03
CA SER A 710 11.92 -6.82 0.00
C SER A 710 12.30 -5.35 -0.25
N GLY A 711 12.40 -4.94 -1.50
CA GLY A 711 12.84 -3.58 -1.87
C GLY A 711 14.35 -3.38 -1.77
N VAL A 712 15.15 -4.34 -2.24
CA VAL A 712 16.62 -4.29 -2.15
C VAL A 712 17.25 -3.09 -2.89
N ASN A 713 16.55 -2.57 -3.89
CA ASN A 713 17.02 -1.55 -4.83
C ASN A 713 16.82 -0.10 -4.34
N CYS A 714 16.06 0.14 -3.27
CA CYS A 714 15.66 1.50 -2.90
C CYS A 714 16.01 1.89 -1.46
N CYS A 715 15.70 3.16 -1.17
CA CYS A 715 15.40 3.62 0.18
C CYS A 715 16.63 3.49 1.11
N ASP A 716 16.47 2.85 2.27
CA ASP A 716 17.54 2.69 3.26
C ASP A 716 18.29 1.35 3.15
N SER A 717 18.00 0.54 2.11
CA SER A 717 18.58 -0.78 1.88
C SER A 717 20.12 -0.75 1.87
N LYS A 718 20.75 -1.77 2.45
CA LYS A 718 22.22 -1.97 2.38
C LYS A 718 22.68 -2.72 1.13
N GLY A 719 21.75 -3.02 0.21
CA GLY A 719 21.99 -3.65 -1.08
C GLY A 719 22.03 -5.18 -1.03
N ASP A 720 21.92 -5.82 -2.20
CA ASP A 720 21.64 -7.27 -2.32
C ASP A 720 22.67 -8.18 -1.64
N SER A 721 22.28 -8.90 -0.60
CA SER A 721 23.18 -9.83 0.10
C SER A 721 23.59 -11.05 -0.75
N GLY A 722 22.89 -11.33 -1.85
CA GLY A 722 23.06 -12.52 -2.68
C GLY A 722 22.52 -13.81 -2.02
N ARG A 723 21.75 -13.68 -0.94
CA ARG A 723 21.21 -14.80 -0.13
C ARG A 723 19.69 -14.80 -0.13
N GLY A 724 19.11 -15.84 0.47
CA GLY A 724 17.68 -16.12 0.37
C GLY A 724 17.31 -16.76 -0.97
N ASP A 725 16.01 -16.86 -1.22
CA ASP A 725 15.43 -17.52 -2.38
C ASP A 725 14.89 -16.50 -3.43
N VAL A 726 14.86 -15.20 -3.09
CA VAL A 726 14.18 -14.14 -3.86
C VAL A 726 15.11 -12.92 -4.06
N ILE A 727 15.12 -12.37 -5.28
CA ILE A 727 15.53 -10.99 -5.58
C ILE A 727 14.25 -10.17 -5.69
N ASP A 728 14.14 -9.12 -4.87
CA ASP A 728 12.90 -8.38 -4.71
C ASP A 728 13.17 -6.88 -4.82
N HIS A 729 12.58 -6.24 -5.83
CA HIS A 729 12.66 -4.79 -6.04
C HIS A 729 11.32 -4.13 -5.71
N HIS A 730 11.35 -2.86 -5.31
CA HIS A 730 10.16 -2.00 -5.29
C HIS A 730 10.24 -1.04 -6.48
N ASP A 731 9.25 -1.05 -7.36
CA ASP A 731 9.29 -0.29 -8.62
C ASP A 731 7.97 0.44 -8.93
N TYR A 732 7.69 1.48 -8.15
CA TYR A 732 6.51 2.33 -8.33
C TYR A 732 6.46 3.09 -9.67
N ASN A 733 7.60 3.24 -10.36
CA ASN A 733 7.71 3.95 -11.64
C ASN A 733 7.85 3.02 -12.86
N ASN A 734 7.95 1.70 -12.64
CA ASN A 734 8.23 0.68 -13.66
C ASN A 734 9.51 0.97 -14.47
N THR A 735 10.59 1.37 -13.79
CA THR A 735 11.88 1.72 -14.42
C THR A 735 13.04 0.81 -14.02
N ASP A 736 12.90 0.04 -12.94
CA ASP A 736 13.92 -0.86 -12.41
C ASP A 736 13.32 -2.23 -11.99
N PRO A 737 12.67 -2.94 -12.92
CA PRO A 737 12.03 -4.21 -12.60
C PRO A 737 13.05 -5.30 -12.29
N ALA A 738 12.73 -6.11 -11.27
CA ALA A 738 13.57 -7.21 -10.81
C ALA A 738 13.82 -8.26 -11.89
N PHE A 739 14.97 -8.95 -11.79
CA PHE A 739 15.33 -10.04 -12.70
C PHE A 739 15.98 -11.19 -11.92
N PRO A 740 15.65 -12.47 -12.21
CA PRO A 740 16.16 -13.59 -11.43
C PRO A 740 17.64 -13.84 -11.73
N ASP A 741 18.35 -14.43 -10.77
CA ASP A 741 19.72 -14.92 -10.98
C ASP A 741 19.74 -16.44 -11.22
N ALA A 742 20.90 -17.08 -11.09
CA ALA A 742 21.02 -18.53 -11.31
C ALA A 742 20.26 -19.39 -10.28
N THR A 743 19.92 -18.84 -9.12
CA THR A 743 19.43 -19.58 -7.94
C THR A 743 18.18 -18.99 -7.30
N ARG A 744 17.90 -17.70 -7.50
CA ARG A 744 16.81 -16.97 -6.87
C ARG A 744 15.78 -16.54 -7.89
N VAL A 745 14.51 -16.60 -7.49
CA VAL A 745 13.39 -16.06 -8.27
C VAL A 745 13.40 -14.53 -8.20
N ALA A 746 12.77 -13.85 -9.16
CA ALA A 746 12.53 -12.41 -9.06
C ALA A 746 11.08 -12.09 -8.68
N MET A 747 10.91 -11.03 -7.90
CA MET A 747 9.61 -10.45 -7.56
C MET A 747 9.67 -8.92 -7.57
N ASP A 748 8.55 -8.30 -7.90
CA ASP A 748 8.30 -6.89 -7.61
C ASP A 748 7.54 -6.80 -6.27
N GLY A 749 8.27 -6.52 -5.19
CA GLY A 749 7.78 -6.58 -3.83
C GLY A 749 6.83 -5.46 -3.44
N GLU A 750 6.81 -4.36 -4.19
CA GLU A 750 5.84 -3.25 -4.09
C GLU A 750 5.78 -2.42 -5.38
N HIS A 751 4.58 -2.27 -5.93
CA HIS A 751 4.31 -1.40 -7.07
C HIS A 751 2.95 -0.71 -6.99
N GLY A 752 2.70 0.21 -7.93
CA GLY A 752 1.44 0.93 -8.05
C GLY A 752 1.44 2.25 -7.30
N GLY A 753 0.77 2.34 -6.14
CA GLY A 753 0.70 3.59 -5.39
C GLY A 753 -0.28 4.63 -5.98
N PHE A 754 -1.26 4.18 -6.76
CA PHE A 754 -2.22 5.07 -7.44
C PHE A 754 -3.24 5.66 -6.47
N THR A 755 -3.16 6.98 -6.28
CA THR A 755 -3.90 7.71 -5.26
C THR A 755 -5.22 8.25 -5.80
N LEU A 756 -6.34 7.83 -5.21
CA LEU A 756 -7.67 8.41 -5.47
C LEU A 756 -8.25 8.98 -4.17
N ARG A 757 -8.57 10.27 -4.18
CA ARG A 757 -9.23 10.96 -3.05
C ARG A 757 -10.72 10.59 -3.03
N THR A 758 -11.23 10.23 -1.85
CA THR A 758 -12.61 9.76 -1.63
C THR A 758 -13.28 10.60 -0.55
N PRO A 759 -13.87 11.77 -0.91
CA PRO A 759 -14.55 12.65 0.05
C PRO A 759 -15.49 11.88 0.98
N GLY A 760 -15.45 12.16 2.29
CA GLY A 760 -16.27 11.46 3.28
C GLY A 760 -15.69 10.16 3.86
N HIS A 761 -14.67 9.58 3.22
CA HIS A 761 -14.11 8.26 3.57
C HIS A 761 -12.64 8.29 3.97
N MET A 762 -12.05 9.47 4.11
CA MET A 762 -10.64 9.66 4.46
C MET A 762 -10.47 9.94 5.95
N TRP A 763 -9.34 9.55 6.50
CA TRP A 763 -8.95 9.91 7.86
C TRP A 763 -8.75 11.43 8.00
N PRO A 764 -9.07 12.03 9.17
CA PRO A 764 -8.76 13.43 9.41
C PRO A 764 -7.29 13.75 9.18
N GLY A 765 -7.01 14.87 8.50
CA GLY A 765 -5.66 15.22 8.05
C GLY A 765 -5.55 15.34 6.53
N ALA A 766 -4.53 16.07 6.08
CA ALA A 766 -4.30 16.28 4.66
C ALA A 766 -3.84 14.97 3.99
N PRO A 767 -4.36 14.61 2.80
CA PRO A 767 -3.90 13.45 2.06
C PRO A 767 -2.40 13.51 1.77
N THR A 768 -1.75 12.36 1.90
CA THR A 768 -0.39 12.16 1.40
C THR A 768 -0.49 11.75 -0.06
N VAL A 769 0.07 12.55 -0.97
CA VAL A 769 0.22 12.18 -2.38
C VAL A 769 1.65 11.73 -2.58
N ILE A 770 1.88 10.42 -2.60
CA ILE A 770 3.24 9.86 -2.59
C ILE A 770 3.72 9.57 -4.02
N TYR A 771 2.86 9.01 -4.87
CA TYR A 771 3.27 8.50 -6.18
C TYR A 771 2.48 9.12 -7.33
N SER A 772 1.22 8.71 -7.56
CA SER A 772 0.47 9.19 -8.72
C SER A 772 -1.02 9.36 -8.44
N GLY A 773 -1.53 10.59 -8.58
CA GLY A 773 -2.95 10.90 -8.42
C GLY A 773 -3.79 10.55 -9.64
N VAL A 774 -5.03 10.10 -9.41
CA VAL A 774 -6.05 9.90 -10.46
C VAL A 774 -7.33 10.65 -10.09
N ALA A 775 -8.08 11.05 -11.12
CA ALA A 775 -9.23 11.93 -10.94
C ALA A 775 -10.47 11.22 -10.37
N ASP A 776 -10.69 9.97 -10.76
CA ASP A 776 -11.88 9.20 -10.42
C ASP A 776 -11.63 7.68 -10.45
N LYS A 777 -12.69 6.91 -10.14
CA LYS A 777 -12.70 5.44 -10.14
C LYS A 777 -12.40 4.83 -11.51
N ALA A 778 -12.85 5.44 -12.60
CA ALA A 778 -12.59 4.93 -13.94
C ALA A 778 -11.11 5.11 -14.31
N ALA A 779 -10.53 6.26 -13.98
CA ALA A 779 -9.10 6.53 -14.14
C ALA A 779 -8.23 5.60 -13.27
N LEU A 780 -8.62 5.34 -12.01
CA LEU A 780 -7.92 4.37 -11.16
C LEU A 780 -7.93 2.96 -11.76
N THR A 781 -9.11 2.53 -12.22
CA THR A 781 -9.29 1.20 -12.84
C THR A 781 -8.42 1.07 -14.10
N ALA A 782 -8.50 2.06 -15.01
CA ALA A 782 -7.72 2.06 -16.24
C ALA A 782 -6.22 2.03 -15.95
N LYS A 783 -5.75 2.83 -14.98
CA LYS A 783 -4.34 2.89 -14.60
C LYS A 783 -3.84 1.58 -14.00
N TYR A 784 -4.63 0.93 -13.14
CA TYR A 784 -4.29 -0.39 -12.62
C TYR A 784 -4.20 -1.44 -13.74
N VAL A 785 -5.22 -1.51 -14.60
CA VAL A 785 -5.27 -2.50 -15.69
C VAL A 785 -4.10 -2.32 -16.65
N ASP A 786 -3.84 -1.08 -17.08
CA ASP A 786 -2.74 -0.73 -17.98
C ASP A 786 -1.37 -1.09 -17.37
N ASN A 787 -1.15 -0.76 -16.10
CA ASN A 787 0.07 -1.09 -15.39
C ASN A 787 0.29 -2.61 -15.30
N THR A 788 -0.74 -3.35 -14.90
CA THR A 788 -0.67 -4.80 -14.75
C THR A 788 -0.44 -5.51 -16.09
N ASP A 789 -1.12 -5.07 -17.15
CA ASP A 789 -0.99 -5.63 -18.50
C ASP A 789 0.41 -5.39 -19.08
N ARG A 790 0.89 -4.14 -19.02
CA ARG A 790 2.16 -3.74 -19.64
C ARG A 790 3.40 -4.35 -18.98
N PHE A 791 3.41 -4.44 -17.65
CA PHE A 791 4.64 -4.75 -16.92
C PHE A 791 4.67 -6.15 -16.30
N TYR A 792 3.52 -6.78 -16.07
CA TYR A 792 3.47 -8.04 -15.31
C TYR A 792 2.91 -9.22 -16.09
N LEU A 793 2.09 -9.03 -17.12
CA LEU A 793 1.46 -10.14 -17.84
C LEU A 793 2.49 -11.03 -18.56
N GLU A 794 3.33 -10.44 -19.42
CA GLU A 794 4.38 -11.20 -20.12
C GLU A 794 5.43 -11.71 -19.13
N ALA A 795 5.88 -10.84 -18.21
CA ALA A 795 6.90 -11.18 -17.21
C ALA A 795 6.47 -12.35 -16.31
N ALA A 796 5.18 -12.49 -15.98
CA ALA A 796 4.64 -13.60 -15.21
C ALA A 796 4.82 -14.95 -15.92
N GLY A 797 4.56 -15.02 -17.23
CA GLY A 797 4.81 -16.22 -18.05
C GLY A 797 6.28 -16.51 -18.30
N ALA A 798 7.14 -15.52 -18.03
CA ALA A 798 8.57 -15.55 -18.26
C ALA A 798 9.36 -15.57 -16.93
N GLU A 799 10.10 -14.52 -16.61
CA GLU A 799 11.09 -14.49 -15.51
C GLU A 799 10.54 -14.16 -14.11
N LEU A 800 9.41 -13.47 -13.99
CA LEU A 800 8.92 -12.94 -12.72
C LEU A 800 8.04 -13.95 -11.98
N SER A 801 8.25 -14.17 -10.69
CA SER A 801 7.46 -15.13 -9.90
C SER A 801 6.35 -14.51 -9.06
N GLY A 802 6.30 -13.19 -8.96
CA GLY A 802 5.21 -12.51 -8.27
C GLY A 802 5.36 -11.00 -8.30
N SER A 803 4.26 -10.34 -7.95
CA SER A 803 4.21 -8.90 -7.74
C SER A 803 3.26 -8.55 -6.60
N VAL A 804 3.50 -7.43 -5.93
CA VAL A 804 2.68 -6.95 -4.80
C VAL A 804 2.18 -5.54 -5.09
N TYR A 805 0.87 -5.39 -5.27
CA TYR A 805 0.25 -4.08 -5.42
C TYR A 805 0.05 -3.40 -4.05
N THR A 806 0.53 -2.17 -3.91
CA THR A 806 0.28 -1.31 -2.74
C THR A 806 -1.00 -0.49 -2.97
N GLN A 807 -2.16 -0.80 -2.37
CA GLN A 807 -2.49 -1.80 -1.33
C GLN A 807 -3.99 -2.18 -1.36
N ILE A 808 -4.50 -3.08 -0.50
CA ILE A 808 -5.92 -3.48 -0.52
C ILE A 808 -6.88 -2.37 -0.04
N THR A 809 -6.52 -1.64 1.02
CA THR A 809 -7.34 -0.58 1.62
C THR A 809 -6.53 0.68 1.79
N ASP A 810 -7.14 1.84 1.61
CA ASP A 810 -6.57 3.09 2.10
C ASP A 810 -6.32 2.96 3.60
N LEU A 811 -5.34 3.70 4.09
CA LEU A 811 -5.11 3.82 5.52
C LEU A 811 -5.45 5.23 5.97
N GLU A 812 -4.69 5.80 6.91
CA GLU A 812 -4.95 7.14 7.43
C GLU A 812 -4.95 8.19 6.31
N ASN A 813 -3.80 8.79 6.01
CA ASN A 813 -3.69 9.77 4.94
C ASN A 813 -3.06 9.20 3.66
N GLU A 814 -2.78 7.90 3.62
CA GLU A 814 -2.30 7.18 2.45
C GLU A 814 -3.48 6.58 1.66
N LEU A 815 -3.75 7.12 0.46
CA LEU A 815 -5.00 6.87 -0.29
C LEU A 815 -4.82 6.04 -1.58
N ASN A 816 -3.84 5.14 -1.58
CA ASN A 816 -3.49 4.26 -2.72
C ASN A 816 -4.15 2.86 -2.66
N GLY A 817 -5.10 2.65 -1.74
CA GLY A 817 -5.84 1.39 -1.62
C GLY A 817 -6.96 1.21 -2.64
N LEU A 818 -7.33 -0.05 -2.87
CA LEU A 818 -8.47 -0.43 -3.73
C LEU A 818 -9.84 -0.25 -3.05
N TRP A 819 -9.86 -0.27 -1.72
CA TRP A 819 -10.99 0.07 -0.86
C TRP A 819 -10.70 1.33 -0.06
N THR A 820 -11.72 2.07 0.34
CA THR A 820 -11.59 3.14 1.34
C THR A 820 -11.20 2.59 2.71
N TYR A 821 -10.62 3.44 3.58
CA TYR A 821 -10.11 3.02 4.89
C TYR A 821 -11.22 2.47 5.80
N ASP A 822 -12.44 2.96 5.64
CA ASP A 822 -13.63 2.46 6.34
C ASP A 822 -14.29 1.23 5.71
N ARG A 823 -13.74 0.70 4.60
CA ARG A 823 -14.27 -0.46 3.85
C ARG A 823 -15.72 -0.27 3.39
N ARG A 824 -16.15 0.98 3.14
CA ARG A 824 -17.50 1.26 2.63
C ARG A 824 -17.56 1.27 1.12
N ASP A 825 -16.50 1.77 0.48
CA ASP A 825 -16.49 2.01 -0.96
C ASP A 825 -15.30 1.34 -1.66
N LEU A 826 -15.61 0.57 -2.71
CA LEU A 826 -14.63 0.02 -3.63
C LEU A 826 -14.26 1.06 -4.69
N LYS A 827 -12.98 1.41 -4.76
CA LYS A 827 -12.43 2.48 -5.59
C LYS A 827 -12.16 2.08 -7.05
N VAL A 828 -12.31 0.81 -7.39
CA VAL A 828 -12.07 0.24 -8.74
C VAL A 828 -13.27 -0.54 -9.28
N ASP A 829 -13.31 -0.76 -10.59
CA ASP A 829 -14.20 -1.77 -11.19
C ASP A 829 -13.64 -3.17 -10.92
N ALA A 830 -14.36 -3.95 -10.12
CA ALA A 830 -13.91 -5.27 -9.71
C ALA A 830 -13.77 -6.27 -10.87
N ALA A 831 -14.63 -6.17 -11.89
CA ALA A 831 -14.63 -7.12 -13.00
C ALA A 831 -13.42 -6.89 -13.90
N ALA A 832 -13.09 -5.63 -14.18
CA ALA A 832 -11.91 -5.26 -14.97
C ALA A 832 -10.60 -5.68 -14.25
N VAL A 833 -10.47 -5.34 -12.96
CA VAL A 833 -9.30 -5.72 -12.14
C VAL A 833 -9.16 -7.24 -12.06
N ARG A 834 -10.26 -7.95 -11.77
CA ARG A 834 -10.23 -9.42 -11.72
C ARG A 834 -9.83 -10.04 -13.05
N ALA A 835 -10.33 -9.52 -14.17
CA ALA A 835 -10.03 -10.06 -15.49
C ALA A 835 -8.53 -9.98 -15.82
N ILE A 836 -7.88 -8.83 -15.58
CA ILE A 836 -6.44 -8.71 -15.83
C ILE A 836 -5.62 -9.58 -14.87
N ASN A 837 -6.00 -9.62 -13.59
CA ASN A 837 -5.30 -10.44 -12.58
C ASN A 837 -5.34 -11.94 -12.91
N GLN A 838 -6.48 -12.43 -13.40
CA GLN A 838 -6.59 -13.81 -13.84
C GLN A 838 -5.72 -14.13 -15.06
N LYS A 839 -5.53 -13.18 -15.99
CA LYS A 839 -4.61 -13.35 -17.12
C LYS A 839 -3.16 -13.49 -16.64
N VAL A 840 -2.72 -12.64 -15.72
CA VAL A 840 -1.35 -12.69 -15.15
C VAL A 840 -1.10 -14.00 -14.42
N ILE A 841 -2.04 -14.43 -13.56
CA ILE A 841 -1.93 -15.69 -12.84
C ILE A 841 -1.89 -16.88 -13.81
N ALA A 842 -2.74 -16.87 -14.85
CA ALA A 842 -2.75 -17.92 -15.86
C ALA A 842 -1.44 -17.94 -16.66
N ALA A 843 -0.90 -16.78 -17.04
CA ALA A 843 0.38 -16.68 -17.74
C ALA A 843 1.50 -17.31 -16.93
N GLY A 844 1.61 -16.98 -15.62
CA GLY A 844 2.65 -17.58 -14.79
C GLY A 844 2.42 -19.05 -14.41
N ALA A 845 1.17 -19.52 -14.39
CA ALA A 845 0.87 -20.95 -14.28
C ALA A 845 1.23 -21.74 -15.55
N GLY A 846 1.21 -21.08 -16.72
CA GLY A 846 1.69 -21.61 -18.00
C GLY A 846 3.16 -21.32 -18.29
N ALA A 847 3.92 -20.78 -17.32
CA ALA A 847 5.32 -20.49 -17.52
C ALA A 847 6.09 -21.76 -17.94
N GLY A 848 6.93 -21.64 -18.96
CA GLY A 848 7.70 -22.77 -19.51
C GLY A 848 6.88 -23.79 -20.31
N GLU A 849 5.58 -23.57 -20.54
CA GLU A 849 4.91 -24.19 -21.69
C GLU A 849 5.58 -23.64 -22.96
N ASP A 850 5.97 -24.52 -23.88
CA ASP A 850 6.78 -24.15 -25.05
C ASP A 850 6.14 -22.96 -25.77
N ALA A 851 6.89 -21.84 -25.89
CA ALA A 851 6.58 -20.88 -26.95
C ALA A 851 6.62 -21.68 -28.25
N THR A 852 5.47 -21.91 -28.86
CA THR A 852 5.40 -22.68 -30.09
C THR A 852 6.05 -21.84 -31.18
N PHE A 853 7.32 -22.08 -31.47
CA PHE A 853 7.98 -21.54 -32.64
C PHE A 853 7.48 -22.34 -33.85
N PRO A 854 6.81 -21.72 -34.83
CA PRO A 854 6.50 -22.37 -36.09
C PRO A 854 7.73 -22.98 -36.77
N GLY A 855 8.92 -22.43 -36.49
CA GLY A 855 10.21 -22.89 -37.01
C GLY A 855 10.42 -22.58 -38.50
N ARG A 856 9.37 -22.10 -39.17
CA ARG A 856 9.39 -21.63 -40.55
C ARG A 856 8.31 -20.57 -40.75
N GLY A 857 8.62 -19.58 -41.57
CA GLY A 857 7.65 -18.64 -42.13
C GLY A 857 8.07 -18.26 -43.54
N ASP A 858 7.11 -18.20 -44.46
CA ASP A 858 7.33 -17.75 -45.85
C ASP A 858 6.25 -16.71 -46.17
N TRP A 859 6.62 -15.50 -46.59
CA TRP A 859 5.66 -14.46 -46.97
C TRP A 859 6.00 -13.95 -48.36
N THR A 860 5.18 -14.29 -49.35
CA THR A 860 5.38 -13.82 -50.73
C THR A 860 4.92 -12.38 -50.93
N LEU A 861 4.13 -11.83 -50.01
CA LEU A 861 3.64 -10.45 -50.03
C LEU A 861 2.82 -10.09 -51.29
N ASP A 862 2.07 -11.06 -51.81
CA ASP A 862 1.28 -10.94 -53.05
C ASP A 862 -0.21 -10.57 -52.86
N GLU A 863 -0.66 -10.26 -51.64
CA GLU A 863 -2.07 -9.99 -51.36
C GLU A 863 -2.58 -8.69 -52.01
N ASN A 864 -1.67 -7.76 -52.37
CA ASN A 864 -1.91 -6.48 -53.03
C ASN A 864 -2.86 -5.49 -52.31
N THR A 865 -3.60 -5.92 -51.28
CA THR A 865 -4.60 -5.12 -50.56
C THR A 865 -4.80 -5.64 -49.13
N GLY A 866 -5.36 -4.79 -48.26
CA GLY A 866 -5.65 -5.14 -46.87
C GLY A 866 -4.48 -4.92 -45.92
N THR A 867 -4.63 -5.36 -44.67
CA THR A 867 -3.66 -5.14 -43.58
C THR A 867 -3.04 -6.45 -43.07
N THR A 868 -3.11 -7.53 -43.86
CA THR A 868 -2.60 -8.84 -43.47
C THR A 868 -1.82 -9.45 -44.63
N ALA A 869 -0.56 -9.82 -44.37
CA ALA A 869 0.28 -10.62 -45.25
C ALA A 869 0.33 -12.06 -44.71
N ARG A 870 -0.08 -13.04 -45.51
CA ARG A 870 -0.30 -14.41 -45.05
C ARG A 870 0.97 -15.23 -45.07
N ASP A 871 1.11 -16.10 -44.08
CA ASP A 871 2.16 -17.11 -44.06
C ASP A 871 1.88 -18.19 -45.11
N SER A 872 2.65 -18.15 -46.20
CA SER A 872 2.61 -19.07 -47.34
C SER A 872 3.33 -20.39 -47.09
N SER A 873 4.00 -20.57 -45.94
CA SER A 873 4.67 -21.83 -45.58
C SER A 873 3.69 -22.95 -45.18
N GLY A 874 2.40 -22.60 -45.01
CA GLY A 874 1.37 -23.48 -44.46
C GLY A 874 1.22 -23.37 -42.93
N GLY A 875 1.98 -22.48 -42.29
CA GLY A 875 1.85 -22.10 -40.89
C GLY A 875 0.74 -21.07 -40.64
N THR A 876 0.76 -20.46 -39.45
CA THR A 876 -0.20 -19.44 -38.99
C THR A 876 0.48 -18.14 -38.59
N ALA A 877 1.72 -17.92 -39.01
CA ALA A 877 2.50 -16.73 -38.64
C ALA A 877 2.18 -15.53 -39.55
N ASP A 878 0.90 -15.19 -39.68
CA ASP A 878 0.48 -14.05 -40.51
C ASP A 878 1.05 -12.74 -39.97
N LEU A 879 1.50 -11.86 -40.87
CA LEU A 879 1.97 -10.52 -40.56
C LEU A 879 0.79 -9.54 -40.57
N THR A 880 0.68 -8.72 -39.54
CA THR A 880 -0.26 -7.59 -39.47
C THR A 880 0.48 -6.30 -39.80
N LEU A 881 -0.04 -5.55 -40.77
CA LEU A 881 0.52 -4.26 -41.19
C LEU A 881 0.05 -3.16 -40.23
N THR A 882 0.98 -2.33 -39.78
CA THR A 882 0.77 -1.17 -38.89
C THR A 882 1.38 0.10 -39.50
N GLY A 883 1.04 1.26 -38.94
CA GLY A 883 1.48 2.56 -39.46
C GLY A 883 0.97 2.83 -40.89
N ASP A 884 1.83 3.42 -41.71
CA ASP A 884 1.55 3.78 -43.11
C ASP A 884 2.04 2.71 -44.12
N THR A 885 2.34 1.49 -43.65
CA THR A 885 2.77 0.36 -44.47
C THR A 885 1.78 0.09 -45.61
N ARG A 886 2.27 0.03 -46.86
CA ARG A 886 1.43 -0.09 -48.06
C ARG A 886 1.95 -1.06 -49.09
N TRP A 887 1.03 -1.65 -49.85
CA TRP A 887 1.36 -2.52 -50.98
C TRP A 887 1.93 -1.73 -52.16
N VAL A 888 3.01 -2.24 -52.75
CA VAL A 888 3.69 -1.69 -53.94
C VAL A 888 4.09 -2.83 -54.90
N PRO A 889 4.49 -2.55 -56.15
CA PRO A 889 5.08 -3.58 -57.01
C PRO A 889 6.34 -4.19 -56.38
N GLY A 890 6.38 -5.52 -56.29
CA GLY A 890 7.49 -6.30 -55.72
C GLY A 890 8.57 -6.68 -56.74
N VAL A 891 9.55 -7.47 -56.32
CA VAL A 891 10.47 -8.16 -57.23
C VAL A 891 9.71 -9.22 -58.07
N SER A 892 8.66 -9.79 -57.49
CA SER A 892 7.66 -10.62 -58.14
C SER A 892 6.29 -10.28 -57.55
N GLY A 893 5.30 -9.94 -58.39
CA GLY A 893 3.96 -9.59 -57.90
C GLY A 893 3.94 -8.28 -57.10
N SER A 894 3.58 -8.34 -55.81
CA SER A 894 3.61 -7.18 -54.91
C SER A 894 4.58 -7.35 -53.75
N GLY A 895 4.94 -6.24 -53.10
CA GLY A 895 5.70 -6.19 -51.86
C GLY A 895 5.13 -5.12 -50.93
N LEU A 896 5.78 -4.91 -49.79
CA LEU A 896 5.43 -3.89 -48.81
C LEU A 896 6.43 -2.74 -48.85
N ALA A 897 5.95 -1.51 -48.99
CA ALA A 897 6.76 -0.30 -48.87
C ALA A 897 6.63 0.28 -47.48
N PHE A 898 7.78 0.73 -46.99
CA PHE A 898 7.96 1.38 -45.71
C PHE A 898 8.54 2.79 -45.91
N ASP A 899 8.10 3.77 -45.13
CA ASP A 899 8.52 5.17 -45.22
C ASP A 899 9.66 5.56 -44.27
N GLY A 900 9.94 4.73 -43.26
CA GLY A 900 11.01 4.93 -42.29
C GLY A 900 10.56 5.67 -41.03
N ASP A 901 9.25 5.79 -40.76
CA ASP A 901 8.69 6.44 -39.58
C ASP A 901 7.47 5.71 -39.00
N GLY A 902 7.72 4.73 -38.13
CA GLY A 902 6.67 4.12 -37.30
C GLY A 902 5.80 3.07 -38.00
N ASP A 903 6.23 2.58 -39.15
CA ASP A 903 5.54 1.62 -39.99
C ASP A 903 6.21 0.23 -39.96
N ALA A 904 5.41 -0.82 -39.81
CA ALA A 904 5.90 -2.19 -39.67
C ALA A 904 4.89 -3.22 -40.19
N ALA A 905 5.39 -4.44 -40.41
CA ALA A 905 4.54 -5.62 -40.55
C ALA A 905 5.04 -6.72 -39.58
N GLU A 906 4.16 -7.23 -38.72
CA GLU A 906 4.57 -8.00 -37.54
C GLU A 906 3.72 -9.25 -37.32
N THR A 907 4.35 -10.34 -36.89
CA THR A 907 3.62 -11.55 -36.48
C THR A 907 3.02 -11.38 -35.07
N ALA A 908 2.06 -12.23 -34.69
CA ALA A 908 1.47 -12.18 -33.34
C ALA A 908 2.41 -12.66 -32.22
N GLY A 909 3.51 -13.33 -32.57
CA GLY A 909 4.49 -13.90 -31.65
C GLY A 909 5.73 -14.38 -32.40
N PRO A 910 6.71 -14.99 -31.72
CA PRO A 910 7.98 -15.35 -32.34
C PRO A 910 7.81 -16.47 -33.36
N VAL A 911 8.55 -16.37 -34.46
CA VAL A 911 8.60 -17.38 -35.53
C VAL A 911 9.74 -18.37 -35.31
N LEU A 912 10.91 -17.85 -34.89
CA LEU A 912 12.16 -18.60 -34.75
C LEU A 912 12.60 -18.68 -33.29
N ASP A 913 13.13 -19.83 -32.85
CA ASP A 913 13.93 -19.93 -31.61
C ASP A 913 15.36 -19.44 -31.90
N THR A 914 15.70 -18.27 -31.39
CA THR A 914 17.01 -17.64 -31.65
C THR A 914 18.13 -18.12 -30.74
N SER A 915 17.86 -19.09 -29.86
CA SER A 915 18.90 -19.80 -29.09
C SER A 915 19.68 -20.81 -29.94
N GLY A 916 19.09 -21.28 -31.04
CA GLY A 916 19.67 -22.21 -32.00
C GLY A 916 20.26 -21.55 -33.25
N SER A 917 20.48 -22.37 -34.29
CA SER A 917 20.83 -21.91 -35.63
C SER A 917 19.56 -21.48 -36.39
N TYR A 918 19.65 -20.44 -37.21
CA TYR A 918 18.51 -19.95 -37.98
C TYR A 918 18.94 -19.17 -39.22
N THR A 919 18.01 -18.95 -40.15
CA THR A 919 18.21 -18.13 -41.35
C THR A 919 17.02 -17.21 -41.55
N VAL A 920 17.28 -15.94 -41.88
CA VAL A 920 16.28 -15.00 -42.38
C VAL A 920 16.73 -14.44 -43.72
N ALA A 921 15.79 -14.25 -44.66
CA ALA A 921 16.08 -13.71 -45.98
C ALA A 921 14.91 -12.87 -46.50
N ALA A 922 15.20 -11.87 -47.32
CA ALA A 922 14.20 -11.11 -48.08
C ALA A 922 14.85 -10.43 -49.29
N TRP A 923 14.00 -10.07 -50.25
CA TRP A 923 14.31 -9.01 -51.19
C TRP A 923 14.01 -7.67 -50.56
N VAL A 924 14.93 -6.71 -50.72
CA VAL A 924 14.79 -5.36 -50.17
C VAL A 924 15.22 -4.30 -51.19
N SER A 925 14.59 -3.15 -51.16
CA SER A 925 15.04 -1.90 -51.80
C SER A 925 15.18 -0.81 -50.74
N LEU A 926 15.91 0.25 -51.10
CA LEU A 926 16.05 1.45 -50.29
C LEU A 926 15.59 2.64 -51.13
N ASP A 927 14.65 3.42 -50.62
CA ASP A 927 14.20 4.67 -51.26
C ASP A 927 15.17 5.82 -50.90
N GLU A 928 15.78 5.73 -49.71
CA GLU A 928 16.88 6.59 -49.27
C GLU A 928 17.89 5.85 -48.39
N LEU A 929 19.08 6.44 -48.22
CA LEU A 929 20.10 5.88 -47.33
C LEU A 929 19.87 6.40 -45.90
N PRO A 930 19.69 5.51 -44.90
CA PRO A 930 19.42 5.93 -43.52
C PRO A 930 20.63 6.65 -42.90
N GLY A 931 20.35 7.66 -42.08
CA GLY A 931 21.37 8.37 -41.30
C GLY A 931 22.01 7.52 -40.19
N ASN A 932 21.33 6.45 -39.76
CA ASN A 932 21.84 5.44 -38.84
C ASN A 932 21.50 4.02 -39.37
N TYR A 933 21.14 3.06 -38.51
CA TYR A 933 20.69 1.74 -38.93
C TYR A 933 19.20 1.75 -39.28
N ALA A 934 18.84 0.93 -40.26
CA ALA A 934 17.49 0.59 -40.66
C ALA A 934 17.42 -0.94 -40.89
N SER A 935 16.44 -1.61 -40.28
CA SER A 935 16.31 -3.06 -40.25
C SER A 935 15.16 -3.54 -41.12
N ALA A 936 15.47 -4.37 -42.12
CA ALA A 936 14.47 -4.98 -42.98
C ALA A 936 13.76 -6.13 -42.27
N ILE A 937 14.51 -6.97 -41.55
CA ILE A 937 13.96 -8.09 -40.76
C ILE A 937 14.63 -8.10 -39.40
N SER A 938 13.80 -8.20 -38.36
CA SER A 938 14.23 -8.51 -37.00
C SER A 938 13.23 -9.45 -36.32
N GLN A 939 13.52 -9.86 -35.10
CA GLN A 939 12.53 -10.48 -34.22
C GLN A 939 12.69 -9.86 -32.83
N ASP A 940 11.63 -9.77 -32.06
CA ASP A 940 11.72 -9.09 -30.77
C ASP A 940 12.24 -10.01 -29.67
N GLY A 941 13.20 -9.48 -28.92
CA GLY A 941 13.62 -10.03 -27.63
C GLY A 941 12.81 -9.45 -26.47
N ARG A 942 12.88 -10.13 -25.33
CA ARG A 942 12.05 -9.92 -24.12
C ARG A 942 11.96 -8.49 -23.62
N ARG A 943 13.05 -7.70 -23.68
CA ARG A 943 13.01 -6.36 -23.06
C ARG A 943 13.92 -5.33 -23.69
N THR A 944 15.18 -5.67 -23.95
CA THR A 944 16.17 -4.66 -24.35
C THR A 944 16.33 -4.57 -25.86
N GLU A 945 16.46 -5.68 -26.56
CA GLU A 945 16.93 -5.62 -27.94
C GLU A 945 16.52 -6.87 -28.75
N SER A 946 16.49 -6.75 -30.08
CA SER A 946 16.29 -7.88 -30.99
C SER A 946 17.50 -8.83 -30.95
N PRO A 947 17.30 -10.16 -31.03
CA PRO A 947 18.38 -11.14 -31.06
C PRO A 947 19.12 -11.14 -32.40
N PHE A 948 18.53 -10.59 -33.46
CA PHE A 948 19.20 -10.31 -34.72
C PHE A 948 18.60 -9.12 -35.46
N TYR A 949 19.38 -8.59 -36.41
CA TYR A 949 19.02 -7.47 -37.28
C TYR A 949 19.57 -7.75 -38.69
N LEU A 950 18.71 -7.88 -39.69
CA LEU A 950 19.11 -7.90 -41.11
C LEU A 950 18.88 -6.49 -41.66
N GLN A 951 19.96 -5.74 -41.86
CA GLN A 951 19.89 -4.28 -41.88
C GLN A 951 20.88 -3.62 -42.84
N TYR A 952 20.62 -2.35 -43.15
CA TYR A 952 21.57 -1.43 -43.75
C TYR A 952 21.80 -0.23 -42.81
N GLY A 953 23.04 0.21 -42.70
CA GLY A 953 23.38 1.38 -41.91
C GLY A 953 24.86 1.57 -41.75
N GLN A 954 25.27 2.79 -41.46
CA GLN A 954 26.69 3.16 -41.31
C GLN A 954 27.56 2.68 -42.49
N GLY A 955 27.03 2.80 -43.72
CA GLY A 955 27.73 2.50 -44.98
C GLY A 955 27.90 1.01 -45.31
N ALA A 956 27.10 0.11 -44.73
CA ALA A 956 27.20 -1.33 -44.98
C ALA A 956 25.84 -2.04 -44.88
N PHE A 957 25.66 -3.07 -45.69
CA PHE A 957 24.72 -4.14 -45.35
C PHE A 957 25.30 -4.96 -44.19
N ALA A 958 24.45 -5.37 -43.25
CA ALA A 958 24.86 -6.10 -42.07
C ALA A 958 23.82 -7.13 -41.63
N PHE A 959 24.30 -8.31 -41.23
CA PHE A 959 23.55 -9.19 -40.33
C PHE A 959 24.19 -9.09 -38.95
N SER A 960 23.41 -8.61 -37.97
CA SER A 960 23.89 -8.19 -36.66
C SER A 960 23.24 -9.00 -35.56
N THR A 961 23.96 -9.17 -34.45
CA THR A 961 23.48 -9.78 -33.20
C THR A 961 23.96 -8.94 -32.00
N PRO A 962 23.37 -9.13 -30.81
CA PRO A 962 23.72 -8.38 -29.59
C PRO A 962 25.22 -8.33 -29.26
N GLY A 963 25.60 -7.39 -28.39
CA GLY A 963 27.01 -7.19 -28.02
C GLY A 963 27.90 -6.59 -29.13
N GLY A 964 27.29 -6.03 -30.18
CA GLY A 964 27.98 -5.31 -31.25
C GLY A 964 28.56 -6.20 -32.36
N ASN A 965 28.18 -7.48 -32.42
CA ASN A 965 28.72 -8.44 -33.38
C ASN A 965 27.97 -8.39 -34.72
N ARG A 966 28.68 -8.08 -35.81
CA ARG A 966 28.07 -7.80 -37.12
C ARG A 966 28.88 -8.39 -38.26
N ALA A 967 28.26 -9.23 -39.09
CA ALA A 967 28.81 -9.61 -40.39
C ALA A 967 28.49 -8.48 -41.38
N ARG A 968 29.50 -7.67 -41.75
CA ARG A 968 29.32 -6.41 -42.49
C ARG A 968 29.92 -6.47 -43.89
N HIS A 969 29.16 -6.00 -44.87
CA HIS A 969 29.62 -5.76 -46.24
C HIS A 969 29.55 -4.27 -46.55
N VAL A 970 30.70 -3.60 -46.56
CA VAL A 970 30.81 -2.15 -46.83
C VAL A 970 30.50 -1.88 -48.29
N VAL A 971 29.39 -1.21 -48.54
CA VAL A 971 28.90 -0.88 -49.88
C VAL A 971 27.92 0.29 -49.79
N THR A 972 27.90 1.11 -50.84
CA THR A 972 26.83 2.08 -51.07
C THR A 972 25.85 1.44 -52.07
N PRO A 973 24.65 1.02 -51.63
CA PRO A 973 23.67 0.44 -52.53
C PRO A 973 23.08 1.52 -53.44
N ASP A 974 22.67 1.11 -54.63
CA ASP A 974 21.86 1.90 -55.52
C ASP A 974 20.45 1.98 -54.91
N ILE A 975 19.92 3.20 -54.74
CA ILE A 975 18.52 3.40 -54.35
C ILE A 975 17.59 2.86 -55.44
N ASP A 976 16.37 2.49 -55.07
CA ASP A 976 15.34 1.89 -55.94
C ASP A 976 15.76 0.55 -56.61
N ARG A 977 16.91 -0.02 -56.23
CA ARG A 977 17.36 -1.33 -56.69
C ARG A 977 16.99 -2.41 -55.68
N TRP A 978 16.46 -3.52 -56.17
CA TRP A 978 16.26 -4.74 -55.39
C TRP A 978 17.58 -5.49 -55.12
N TYR A 979 17.79 -5.82 -53.86
CA TYR A 979 18.87 -6.65 -53.33
C TYR A 979 18.27 -7.84 -52.59
N HIS A 980 18.81 -9.05 -52.78
CA HIS A 980 18.44 -10.17 -51.92
C HIS A 980 19.41 -10.26 -50.74
N LEU A 981 18.92 -10.05 -49.52
CA LEU A 981 19.71 -10.18 -48.30
C LEU A 981 19.37 -11.49 -47.59
N ALA A 982 20.38 -12.19 -47.07
CA ALA A 982 20.16 -13.27 -46.12
C ALA A 982 21.15 -13.22 -44.96
N GLY A 983 20.63 -13.39 -43.75
CA GLY A 983 21.38 -13.56 -42.52
C GLY A 983 21.29 -14.99 -42.03
N VAL A 984 22.43 -15.67 -41.88
CA VAL A 984 22.49 -17.05 -41.39
C VAL A 984 23.24 -17.09 -40.07
N ARG A 985 22.62 -17.59 -39.00
CA ARG A 985 23.30 -17.99 -37.77
C ARG A 985 23.52 -19.49 -37.79
N ASP A 986 24.78 -19.91 -37.73
CA ASP A 986 25.20 -21.31 -37.60
C ASP A 986 25.95 -21.49 -36.28
N GLY A 987 25.22 -21.91 -35.25
CA GLY A 987 25.71 -22.00 -33.88
C GLY A 987 26.23 -20.67 -33.35
N ASN A 988 27.55 -20.56 -33.21
CA ASN A 988 28.22 -19.35 -32.73
C ASN A 988 28.83 -18.49 -33.85
N GLN A 989 28.40 -18.68 -35.09
CA GLN A 989 28.81 -17.87 -36.24
C GLN A 989 27.59 -17.22 -36.88
N ILE A 990 27.79 -16.02 -37.41
CA ILE A 990 26.83 -15.34 -38.27
C ILE A 990 27.45 -15.04 -39.64
N HIS A 991 26.65 -15.15 -40.69
CA HIS A 991 27.03 -14.91 -42.07
C HIS A 991 26.02 -13.97 -42.73
N LEU A 992 26.53 -13.07 -43.57
CA LEU A 992 25.71 -12.20 -44.41
C LEU A 992 25.90 -12.61 -45.88
N TYR A 993 24.79 -12.69 -46.59
CA TYR A 993 24.72 -12.90 -48.02
C TYR A 993 24.04 -11.71 -48.70
N VAL A 994 24.57 -11.31 -49.85
CA VAL A 994 23.99 -10.31 -50.72
C VAL A 994 23.90 -10.92 -52.12
N ASP A 995 22.71 -10.87 -52.72
CA ASP A 995 22.41 -11.45 -54.04
C ASP A 995 22.83 -12.93 -54.16
N GLY A 996 22.65 -13.69 -53.07
CA GLY A 996 22.93 -15.13 -53.00
C GLY A 996 24.38 -15.49 -52.76
N VAL A 997 25.27 -14.51 -52.63
CA VAL A 997 26.71 -14.71 -52.39
C VAL A 997 27.06 -14.35 -50.96
N ARG A 998 27.81 -15.24 -50.27
CA ARG A 998 28.32 -14.96 -48.93
C ARG A 998 29.36 -13.84 -48.99
N VAL A 999 29.07 -12.69 -48.37
CA VAL A 999 29.92 -11.49 -48.45
C VAL A 999 30.64 -11.17 -47.13
N ALA A 1000 30.16 -11.67 -45.99
CA ALA A 1000 30.79 -11.48 -44.69
C ALA A 1000 30.45 -12.60 -43.70
N GLY A 1001 31.28 -12.75 -42.66
CA GLY A 1001 31.00 -13.62 -41.52
C GLY A 1001 31.80 -13.24 -40.28
N THR A 1002 31.25 -13.49 -39.10
CA THR A 1002 31.90 -13.24 -37.80
C THR A 1002 31.29 -14.12 -36.70
N THR A 1003 31.88 -14.11 -35.51
CA THR A 1003 31.30 -14.74 -34.32
C THR A 1003 29.99 -14.07 -33.93
N ALA A 1004 29.01 -14.89 -33.52
CA ALA A 1004 27.74 -14.40 -33.03
C ALA A 1004 27.87 -13.71 -31.66
N GLY A 1005 26.97 -12.78 -31.38
CA GLY A 1005 26.83 -12.19 -30.07
C GLY A 1005 26.26 -13.15 -29.01
N PRO A 1006 26.15 -12.68 -27.75
CA PRO A 1006 25.45 -13.39 -26.70
C PRO A 1006 24.07 -13.86 -27.17
N VAL A 1007 23.66 -15.05 -26.71
CA VAL A 1007 22.34 -15.58 -27.01
C VAL A 1007 21.30 -14.69 -26.31
N VAL A 1008 20.42 -14.10 -27.12
CA VAL A 1008 19.19 -13.47 -26.68
C VAL A 1008 18.05 -14.31 -27.22
N VAL A 1009 17.13 -14.71 -26.34
CA VAL A 1009 15.97 -15.53 -26.71
C VAL A 1009 14.89 -14.61 -27.27
N SER A 1010 14.39 -14.96 -28.44
CA SER A 1010 13.21 -14.36 -29.05
C SER A 1010 11.96 -14.67 -28.26
N THR A 1011 11.14 -13.66 -28.03
CA THR A 1011 9.83 -13.82 -27.38
C THR A 1011 8.72 -12.99 -27.98
N GLY A 1012 9.07 -11.95 -28.76
CA GLY A 1012 8.10 -11.15 -29.47
C GLY A 1012 8.10 -11.44 -30.96
N SER A 1013 7.34 -10.62 -31.67
CA SER A 1013 7.07 -10.72 -33.10
C SER A 1013 8.34 -10.79 -33.96
N LEU A 1014 8.27 -11.55 -35.05
CA LEU A 1014 9.12 -11.29 -36.21
C LEU A 1014 8.57 -10.03 -36.88
N ALA A 1015 9.44 -9.06 -37.13
CA ALA A 1015 9.07 -7.74 -37.60
C ALA A 1015 9.78 -7.42 -38.91
N LEU A 1016 9.00 -6.91 -39.86
CA LEU A 1016 9.49 -6.27 -41.08
C LEU A 1016 9.46 -4.76 -40.91
N GLY A 1017 10.50 -4.09 -41.40
CA GLY A 1017 10.56 -2.63 -41.43
C GLY A 1017 11.05 -1.96 -40.14
N ARG A 1018 11.37 -2.72 -39.09
CA ARG A 1018 11.90 -2.17 -37.82
C ARG A 1018 12.76 -3.17 -37.05
N ALA A 1019 13.33 -2.71 -35.94
CA ALA A 1019 13.90 -3.54 -34.87
C ALA A 1019 13.60 -2.98 -33.48
N LYS A 1020 13.96 -3.75 -32.43
CA LYS A 1020 13.88 -3.32 -31.03
C LYS A 1020 15.28 -3.10 -30.48
N TYR A 1021 15.52 -1.96 -29.83
CA TYR A 1021 16.80 -1.64 -29.18
C TYR A 1021 16.60 -0.72 -27.97
N ALA A 1022 17.34 -0.99 -26.89
CA ALA A 1022 17.18 -0.35 -25.60
C ALA A 1022 15.72 -0.24 -25.11
N GLY A 1023 14.89 -1.23 -25.46
CA GLY A 1023 13.46 -1.29 -25.12
C GLY A 1023 12.52 -0.48 -26.01
N ASN A 1024 13.04 0.22 -27.02
CA ASN A 1024 12.24 1.00 -27.96
C ASN A 1024 12.22 0.33 -29.33
N GLU A 1025 11.12 0.53 -30.07
CA GLU A 1025 11.09 0.29 -31.51
C GLU A 1025 11.93 1.37 -32.22
N THR A 1026 12.82 0.93 -33.10
CA THR A 1026 13.83 1.75 -33.78
C THR A 1026 14.16 1.15 -35.15
N ASP A 1027 15.12 1.75 -35.84
CA ASP A 1027 15.75 1.22 -37.06
C ASP A 1027 14.70 1.01 -38.17
N TRP A 1028 13.84 2.01 -38.33
CA TRP A 1028 12.78 2.02 -39.33
C TRP A 1028 13.33 1.96 -40.76
N TRP A 1029 12.79 1.06 -41.57
CA TRP A 1029 13.20 0.85 -42.96
C TRP A 1029 12.52 1.85 -43.90
N SER A 1030 13.29 2.45 -44.80
CA SER A 1030 12.74 3.32 -45.86
C SER A 1030 13.01 2.69 -47.22
N GLY A 1031 11.99 2.07 -47.80
CA GLY A 1031 12.06 1.29 -49.03
C GLY A 1031 11.10 0.10 -49.02
N ALA A 1032 11.22 -0.80 -50.00
CA ALA A 1032 10.32 -1.94 -50.16
C ALA A 1032 10.95 -3.27 -49.71
N ILE A 1033 10.11 -4.19 -49.22
CA ILE A 1033 10.48 -5.56 -48.84
C ILE A 1033 9.53 -6.54 -49.55
N ASP A 1034 10.10 -7.63 -50.07
CA ASP A 1034 9.38 -8.68 -50.80
C ASP A 1034 9.98 -10.07 -50.53
N ASP A 1035 9.19 -11.14 -50.73
CA ASP A 1035 9.57 -12.56 -50.67
C ASP A 1035 10.46 -12.91 -49.46
N VAL A 1036 9.83 -12.88 -48.28
CA VAL A 1036 10.48 -13.02 -46.97
C VAL A 1036 10.47 -14.46 -46.51
N HIS A 1037 11.60 -14.93 -45.98
CA HIS A 1037 11.75 -16.28 -45.44
C HIS A 1037 12.40 -16.29 -44.06
N ALA A 1038 11.91 -17.20 -43.21
CA ALA A 1038 12.48 -17.52 -41.92
C ALA A 1038 12.61 -19.05 -41.78
N TYR A 1039 13.78 -19.53 -41.34
CA TYR A 1039 14.07 -20.95 -41.12
C TYR A 1039 14.75 -21.18 -39.77
N ASP A 1040 14.32 -22.20 -39.02
CA ASP A 1040 14.90 -22.70 -37.75
C ASP A 1040 16.22 -23.47 -37.91
N ARG A 1041 16.92 -23.23 -39.01
CA ARG A 1041 18.21 -23.84 -39.31
C ARG A 1041 19.10 -22.91 -40.11
N ALA A 1042 20.40 -23.19 -40.06
CA ALA A 1042 21.33 -22.57 -40.98
C ALA A 1042 21.14 -23.14 -42.40
N LEU A 1043 20.88 -22.26 -43.37
CA LEU A 1043 20.93 -22.62 -44.79
C LEU A 1043 22.37 -22.68 -45.27
N THR A 1044 22.65 -23.62 -46.17
CA THR A 1044 23.93 -23.72 -46.88
C THR A 1044 24.06 -22.64 -47.96
N ASP A 1045 25.28 -22.37 -48.43
CA ASP A 1045 25.53 -21.40 -49.51
C ASP A 1045 24.70 -21.69 -50.77
N ALA A 1046 24.54 -22.97 -51.11
CA ALA A 1046 23.74 -23.40 -52.27
C ALA A 1046 22.24 -23.17 -52.07
N GLU A 1047 21.73 -23.34 -50.84
CA GLU A 1047 20.33 -23.09 -50.51
C GLU A 1047 20.02 -21.59 -50.52
N VAL A 1048 20.90 -20.75 -49.96
CA VAL A 1048 20.73 -19.28 -50.01
C VAL A 1048 20.78 -18.77 -51.46
N ALA A 1049 21.70 -19.31 -52.28
CA ALA A 1049 21.75 -18.96 -53.71
C ALA A 1049 20.48 -19.38 -54.47
N ALA A 1050 19.83 -20.48 -54.06
CA ALA A 1050 18.59 -20.94 -54.70
C ALA A 1050 17.40 -20.01 -54.45
N LEU A 1051 17.33 -19.35 -53.27
CA LEU A 1051 16.28 -18.37 -52.96
C LEU A 1051 16.23 -17.24 -54.00
N VAL A 1052 17.40 -16.73 -54.41
CA VAL A 1052 17.53 -15.69 -55.44
C VAL A 1052 17.01 -16.13 -56.81
N THR A 1053 17.24 -17.39 -57.17
CA THR A 1053 16.86 -17.92 -58.50
C THR A 1053 15.38 -18.28 -58.62
N THR A 1054 14.70 -18.48 -57.49
CA THR A 1054 13.30 -18.93 -57.43
C THR A 1054 12.33 -17.76 -57.61
N ALA A 1055 12.67 -16.56 -57.10
CA ALA A 1055 11.89 -15.32 -57.25
C ALA A 1055 11.85 -14.74 -58.68
N ARG A 1056 12.68 -15.23 -59.61
CA ARG A 1056 12.76 -14.73 -61.01
C ARG A 1056 11.86 -15.50 -62.00
N ARG A 1057 10.83 -16.21 -61.53
CA ARG A 1057 9.92 -16.98 -62.38
C ARG A 1057 8.48 -16.50 -62.33
#